data_AF-A0A239R3S1-F1
#
_entry.id   AF-A0A239R3S1-F1
#
_cell.length_a   1.000
_cell.length_b   1.000
_cell.length_c   1.000
_cell.angle_alpha   90.00
_cell.angle_beta   90.00
_cell.angle_gamma   90.00
#
_symmetry.space_group_name_H-M   'P 1'
#
loop_
_entity.id
_entity.type
_entity.pdbx_description
1 polymer ?
#
loop_
_entity_poly.entity_id
_entity_poly.type
_entity_poly.pdbx_seq_one_letter_code
_entity_poly.pdbx_strand_id
1 'polypeptide(L)'
;AALLLTACTQDIAQEFFAGNDDNSVTFTAQTIMTEDETRSVSAPEALPLTGDGLNLWLMPSETPMAGDATRGTQINSVSELSSFGVSAFKHGAIPSGKTLNEYLTDNHLKPDFFYNMEATKVTGTEKFKLTTNYYWPASNETLSFFAYAPYGDGNVGLSAETAEGPQVITFKVNTVVKDQADFMTAQASSTAHTSASETPSVRLNFTHHLTGVRFVLGDQFLKGWVKSISLKGVYTEGKYTIGGNWTLDDTKKGNFTISYNMDKPVTGTPGETVTAPNETFLMIPHTFADDDAATIEVVYNDGYTDYIVSAPLKGQTWKAGKTVTYAITSKKLTTLQISSITFPTTPLAADGMPDKAKAWQAGDKVGMYVVGSDGMKLKHKNIPVTFDGTKWNIDHTTAEGTIYKLPGESFYFYYPYSTASNNQPLGYPEQCPELKAEAPVFFEGVIDYFPIKTNQSVLEDFISCDLMVAKAEDEGHASTIKATMERQVGIAVIKLATKTIPETITYLNNVQQSTSGTYTITASNNFLNNIPKVNGGKYYFFTKVGGTTTFNSITTEKHYWTNALEFNLGKNAALEKTAQTTVEWDWTFKTKATYNYDYQNKVYSLTAPSAVNAYLEVWGAQGSEPATYNAALAGKGGYSYGNKQLSKDAMLYVCVGRKGYDYGYDNQYVNKNLAYFNSMRPYNGGGYGHSFGGGATHIASALRGTGVLADYKNYKGEVVIVAGGGGGCEVSSGHGGAGGGTSGGDGSGTSGFTGATNSNNGKGGTQTAGGAAGTAYSGYAAGFAGEFGLGGHSIALNVYEKGSGGGGGWYGGGGSCCYAMSGGGGSGYIGGVSGGNTITGNASQKQPNGTTTTGHSGNGYARITLTH
;
A
#
# COMPACT_ATOMS: atom_id res chain seq x y z
N ALA A 1 -29.35 -14.63 38.66
CA ALA A 1 -30.62 -15.15 38.14
C ALA A 1 -31.74 -14.70 39.07
N ALA A 2 -32.46 -13.65 38.67
CA ALA A 2 -33.85 -13.34 39.02
C ALA A 2 -34.20 -12.05 38.26
N LEU A 3 -34.62 -12.22 37.01
CA LEU A 3 -35.44 -11.24 36.32
C LEU A 3 -36.77 -11.15 37.08
N LEU A 4 -37.24 -9.95 37.36
CA LEU A 4 -38.66 -9.63 37.30
C LEU A 4 -38.82 -8.15 36.97
N LEU A 5 -39.29 -7.92 35.74
CA LEU A 5 -39.86 -6.68 35.27
C LEU A 5 -41.02 -6.26 36.18
N THR A 6 -41.13 -4.96 36.42
CA THR A 6 -42.43 -4.28 36.34
C THR A 6 -42.28 -3.07 35.41
N ALA A 7 -43.19 -3.05 34.45
CA ALA A 7 -43.24 -2.11 33.34
C ALA A 7 -43.80 -0.75 33.79
N CYS A 8 -43.16 0.33 33.34
CA CYS A 8 -43.81 1.56 32.91
C CYS A 8 -43.09 2.07 31.66
N THR A 9 -43.74 1.80 30.52
CA THR A 9 -43.77 2.54 29.24
C THR A 9 -42.45 3.05 28.62
N GLN A 10 -42.08 2.34 27.55
CA GLN A 10 -41.41 2.89 26.37
C GLN A 10 -42.25 4.00 25.71
N ASP A 11 -41.55 4.81 24.91
CA ASP A 11 -42.02 5.68 23.83
C ASP A 11 -42.63 7.03 24.25
N ILE A 12 -41.85 8.08 23.96
CA ILE A 12 -42.13 9.53 23.75
C ILE A 12 -41.00 10.34 24.40
N ALA A 13 -39.80 10.25 23.81
CA ALA A 13 -38.74 11.25 24.01
C ALA A 13 -37.81 11.36 22.79
N GLN A 14 -38.21 10.81 21.64
CA GLN A 14 -37.35 10.77 20.45
C GLN A 14 -37.59 11.94 19.47
N GLU A 15 -38.60 12.79 19.70
CA GLU A 15 -38.91 13.89 18.78
C GLU A 15 -38.94 15.30 19.40
N PHE A 16 -38.66 15.47 20.70
CA PHE A 16 -38.83 16.80 21.36
C PHE A 16 -37.54 17.55 21.73
N PHE A 17 -36.36 17.02 21.40
CA PHE A 17 -35.08 17.72 21.61
C PHE A 17 -34.26 17.85 20.32
N ALA A 18 -34.93 17.97 19.18
CA ALA A 18 -34.32 18.43 17.92
C ALA A 18 -34.16 19.96 17.91
N GLY A 19 -33.66 20.53 19.01
CA GLY A 19 -33.16 21.90 19.06
C GLY A 19 -31.68 21.90 18.70
N ASN A 20 -31.29 22.73 17.74
CA ASN A 20 -29.94 22.87 17.15
C ASN A 20 -28.86 23.35 18.13
N ASP A 21 -28.69 22.71 19.28
CA ASP A 21 -27.53 22.93 20.14
C ASP A 21 -26.59 21.71 19.99
N ASP A 22 -25.51 21.91 19.21
CA ASP A 22 -24.53 20.91 18.74
C ASP A 22 -23.80 20.09 19.84
N ASN A 23 -24.10 20.32 21.13
CA ASN A 23 -23.39 19.74 22.28
C ASN A 23 -24.30 18.97 23.27
N SER A 24 -25.53 18.62 22.91
CA SER A 24 -26.42 17.84 23.79
C SER A 24 -26.23 16.33 23.61
N VAL A 25 -26.01 15.61 24.72
CA VAL A 25 -26.06 14.14 24.77
C VAL A 25 -27.17 13.77 25.75
N THR A 26 -28.15 12.96 25.35
CA THR A 26 -29.28 12.60 26.22
C THR A 26 -28.95 11.38 27.07
N PHE A 27 -29.26 11.45 28.37
CA PHE A 27 -28.98 10.38 29.35
C PHE A 27 -30.30 9.95 30.01
N THR A 28 -30.27 8.84 30.75
CA THR A 28 -31.36 8.45 31.64
C THR A 28 -30.80 8.31 33.03
N ALA A 29 -31.40 8.99 34.00
CA ALA A 29 -31.13 8.73 35.41
C ALA A 29 -31.72 7.37 35.73
N GLN A 30 -30.86 6.41 36.07
CA GLN A 30 -31.31 5.12 36.57
C GLN A 30 -31.24 5.17 38.09
N THR A 31 -32.37 4.89 38.74
CA THR A 31 -32.42 4.68 40.19
C THR A 31 -31.77 3.33 40.47
N ILE A 32 -30.58 3.30 41.07
CA ILE A 32 -29.83 2.05 41.30
C ILE A 32 -30.13 1.44 42.67
N MET A 33 -30.60 2.25 43.63
CA MET A 33 -30.94 1.78 44.99
C MET A 33 -32.23 2.44 45.45
N THR A 34 -33.31 1.68 45.53
CA THR A 34 -34.60 2.14 46.06
C THR A 34 -34.53 2.14 47.58
N GLU A 35 -34.20 3.31 48.13
CA GLU A 35 -34.43 3.72 49.52
C GLU A 35 -33.69 2.90 50.58
N ASP A 36 -32.47 3.31 50.92
CA ASP A 36 -31.86 2.88 52.17
C ASP A 36 -32.60 3.57 53.33
N GLU A 37 -33.05 2.78 54.32
CA GLU A 37 -33.44 3.35 55.60
C GLU A 37 -32.18 3.98 56.21
N THR A 38 -32.05 5.30 56.09
CA THR A 38 -30.85 6.05 56.51
C THR A 38 -31.15 7.10 57.55
N ARG A 39 -32.44 7.36 57.84
CA ARG A 39 -32.90 8.32 58.84
C ARG A 39 -34.06 7.75 59.64
N SER A 40 -33.99 7.83 60.96
CA SER A 40 -34.90 7.07 61.84
C SER A 40 -36.32 7.56 61.67
N VAL A 41 -37.24 6.63 61.39
CA VAL A 41 -38.68 6.87 61.37
C VAL A 41 -39.28 5.98 62.47
N SER A 42 -39.55 6.55 63.64
CA SER A 42 -40.24 5.82 64.70
C SER A 42 -41.74 6.12 64.66
N ALA A 43 -42.57 5.08 64.74
CA ALA A 43 -43.96 5.22 65.14
C ALA A 43 -44.04 5.63 66.62
N PRO A 44 -45.05 6.40 67.06
CA PRO A 44 -45.17 6.83 68.44
C PRO A 44 -45.51 5.63 69.34
N GLU A 45 -44.52 5.05 70.01
CA GLU A 45 -44.76 4.21 71.18
C GLU A 45 -44.88 5.11 72.43
N ALA A 46 -46.11 5.23 72.92
CA ALA A 46 -46.41 5.93 74.16
C ALA A 46 -45.91 5.09 75.35
N LEU A 47 -44.85 5.55 76.02
CA LEU A 47 -44.46 5.05 77.33
C LEU A 47 -44.90 6.05 78.41
N PRO A 48 -45.58 5.60 79.48
CA PRO A 48 -46.07 6.48 80.53
C PRO A 48 -44.93 6.92 81.47
N LEU A 49 -44.84 8.23 81.76
CA LEU A 49 -43.90 8.82 82.75
C LEU A 49 -44.60 9.95 83.52
N THR A 50 -44.47 9.96 84.87
CA THR A 50 -45.37 10.58 85.88
C THR A 50 -44.77 11.80 86.59
N GLY A 51 -45.58 12.85 86.90
CA GLY A 51 -45.10 14.11 87.50
C GLY A 51 -45.96 14.76 88.62
N ASP A 52 -45.31 15.47 89.55
CA ASP A 52 -45.86 16.08 90.79
C ASP A 52 -45.36 17.53 91.03
N GLY A 53 -45.72 18.53 90.21
CA GLY A 53 -45.25 19.92 90.42
C GLY A 53 -43.72 20.10 90.28
N LEU A 54 -43.08 19.15 89.60
CA LEU A 54 -41.68 19.16 89.20
C LEU A 54 -41.53 19.83 87.83
N ASN A 55 -40.35 20.37 87.55
CA ASN A 55 -40.04 20.97 86.24
C ASN A 55 -40.34 19.97 85.11
N LEU A 56 -41.08 20.40 84.09
CA LEU A 56 -41.24 19.69 82.83
C LEU A 56 -39.89 19.60 82.11
N TRP A 57 -39.36 18.39 81.94
CA TRP A 57 -38.19 18.12 81.11
C TRP A 57 -38.59 17.48 79.79
N LEU A 58 -37.94 17.88 78.71
CA LEU A 58 -38.14 17.27 77.39
C LEU A 58 -36.93 16.41 77.05
N MET A 59 -37.17 15.18 76.64
CA MET A 59 -36.15 14.21 76.26
C MET A 59 -36.40 13.81 74.81
N PRO A 60 -35.70 14.42 73.84
CA PRO A 60 -35.66 13.87 72.50
C PRO A 60 -35.14 12.43 72.56
N SER A 61 -35.76 11.56 71.78
CA SER A 61 -35.37 10.18 71.64
C SER A 61 -35.40 9.83 70.17
N GLU A 62 -34.49 8.95 69.79
CA GLU A 62 -34.44 8.33 68.47
C GLU A 62 -34.17 6.85 68.65
N THR A 63 -34.54 6.05 67.65
CA THR A 63 -34.08 4.66 67.55
C THR A 63 -32.86 4.63 66.61
N PRO A 64 -31.70 4.10 67.05
CA PRO A 64 -30.51 4.02 66.20
C PRO A 64 -30.79 3.19 64.94
N MET A 65 -30.32 3.66 63.80
CA MET A 65 -30.33 2.89 62.57
C MET A 65 -29.01 2.16 62.37
N ALA A 66 -29.08 0.98 61.74
CA ALA A 66 -27.90 0.22 61.37
C ALA A 66 -27.15 0.91 60.21
N GLY A 67 -25.95 1.41 60.51
CA GLY A 67 -24.80 1.60 59.61
C GLY A 67 -25.04 2.11 58.19
N ASP A 68 -25.00 3.43 58.00
CA ASP A 68 -24.02 4.15 57.19
C ASP A 68 -24.47 5.62 57.01
N ALA A 69 -23.85 6.52 57.77
CA ALA A 69 -24.21 7.94 57.84
C ALA A 69 -23.42 8.80 56.84
N THR A 70 -24.12 9.52 55.95
CA THR A 70 -23.53 10.53 55.04
C THR A 70 -23.87 11.95 55.53
N ARG A 71 -22.85 12.73 55.97
CA ARG A 71 -23.00 14.06 56.59
C ARG A 71 -23.13 15.26 55.63
N GLY A 72 -24.25 15.98 55.71
CA GLY A 72 -24.39 17.41 55.39
C GLY A 72 -25.47 18.02 56.27
N THR A 73 -25.10 18.75 57.34
CA THR A 73 -25.98 19.28 58.42
C THR A 73 -27.12 18.34 58.86
N GLN A 74 -26.94 17.03 58.67
CA GLN A 74 -27.92 16.00 58.96
C GLN A 74 -27.79 15.65 60.43
N ILE A 75 -28.90 15.65 61.15
CA ILE A 75 -28.92 15.26 62.57
C ILE A 75 -29.05 13.74 62.59
N ASN A 76 -27.96 13.05 62.91
CA ASN A 76 -27.91 11.58 62.94
C ASN A 76 -28.00 11.04 64.37
N SER A 77 -27.91 11.93 65.35
CA SER A 77 -28.23 11.58 66.71
C SER A 77 -28.84 12.73 67.51
N VAL A 78 -29.58 12.40 68.57
CA VAL A 78 -30.02 13.34 69.62
C VAL A 78 -28.84 14.11 70.23
N SER A 79 -27.63 13.55 70.14
CA SER A 79 -26.41 14.21 70.59
C SER A 79 -26.08 15.49 69.79
N GLU A 80 -26.52 15.57 68.52
CA GLU A 80 -26.27 16.68 67.59
C GLU A 80 -27.35 17.78 67.63
N LEU A 81 -28.52 17.51 68.24
CA LEU A 81 -29.58 18.51 68.41
C LEU A 81 -29.19 19.53 69.51
N SER A 82 -29.18 20.82 69.19
CA SER A 82 -28.81 21.91 70.12
C SER A 82 -30.02 22.59 70.77
N SER A 83 -31.05 22.88 69.99
CA SER A 83 -32.35 23.37 70.45
C SER A 83 -33.48 23.00 69.49
N PHE A 84 -34.72 23.07 69.97
CA PHE A 84 -35.93 22.85 69.17
C PHE A 84 -37.09 23.70 69.69
N GLY A 85 -38.05 24.00 68.82
CA GLY A 85 -39.28 24.71 69.18
C GLY A 85 -40.33 23.72 69.64
N VAL A 86 -41.09 24.06 70.68
CA VAL A 86 -42.15 23.19 71.20
C VAL A 86 -43.35 23.99 71.69
N SER A 87 -44.53 23.47 71.42
CA SER A 87 -45.79 23.97 71.94
C SER A 87 -46.54 22.84 72.65
N ALA A 88 -47.45 23.22 73.54
CA ALA A 88 -48.26 22.29 74.30
C ALA A 88 -49.74 22.71 74.29
N PHE A 89 -50.60 21.72 74.10
CA PHE A 89 -52.05 21.82 74.15
C PHE A 89 -52.54 21.14 75.42
N LYS A 90 -53.47 21.79 76.13
CA LYS A 90 -54.17 21.17 77.26
C LYS A 90 -55.54 20.67 76.82
N HIS A 91 -55.83 19.39 77.03
CA HIS A 91 -57.14 18.83 76.65
C HIS A 91 -57.55 17.60 77.47
N GLY A 92 -58.81 17.15 77.28
CA GLY A 92 -59.34 15.94 77.91
C GLY A 92 -58.91 14.65 77.19
N ALA A 93 -59.39 13.50 77.67
CA ALA A 93 -59.06 12.21 77.05
C ALA A 93 -59.50 12.15 75.57
N ILE A 94 -58.58 11.71 74.69
CA ILE A 94 -58.86 11.52 73.27
C ILE A 94 -59.76 10.27 73.12
N PRO A 95 -60.93 10.36 72.45
CA PRO A 95 -61.79 9.22 72.22
C PRO A 95 -61.07 8.09 71.45
N SER A 96 -61.35 6.84 71.82
CA SER A 96 -60.82 5.68 71.12
C SER A 96 -61.21 5.72 69.63
N GLY A 97 -60.21 5.59 68.75
CA GLY A 97 -60.40 5.65 67.29
C GLY A 97 -60.25 7.04 66.66
N LYS A 98 -60.01 8.11 67.42
CA LYS A 98 -59.59 9.42 66.88
C LYS A 98 -58.09 9.63 67.08
N THR A 99 -57.44 10.19 66.06
CA THR A 99 -56.07 10.71 66.18
C THR A 99 -56.06 12.02 66.96
N LEU A 100 -54.90 12.40 67.50
CA LEU A 100 -54.72 13.69 68.17
C LEU A 100 -55.05 14.86 67.22
N ASN A 101 -54.61 14.81 65.96
CA ASN A 101 -54.84 15.88 64.99
C ASN A 101 -56.33 16.06 64.65
N GLU A 102 -57.08 14.95 64.49
CA GLU A 102 -58.54 15.01 64.30
C GLU A 102 -59.23 15.60 65.54
N TYR A 103 -58.82 15.18 66.73
CA TYR A 103 -59.40 15.69 67.97
C TYR A 103 -59.14 17.19 68.16
N LEU A 104 -57.93 17.68 67.89
CA LEU A 104 -57.62 19.11 67.95
C LEU A 104 -58.48 19.92 66.95
N THR A 105 -58.68 19.38 65.75
CA THR A 105 -59.45 20.04 64.68
C THR A 105 -60.93 20.12 65.05
N ASP A 106 -61.54 18.99 65.44
CA ASP A 106 -62.98 18.91 65.75
C ASP A 106 -63.39 19.79 66.94
N ASN A 107 -62.45 20.04 67.85
CA ASN A 107 -62.70 20.82 69.07
C ASN A 107 -62.12 22.24 69.00
N HIS A 108 -61.64 22.69 67.84
CA HIS A 108 -61.11 24.04 67.63
C HIS A 108 -60.03 24.44 68.65
N LEU A 109 -59.17 23.48 69.03
CA LEU A 109 -58.20 23.65 70.10
C LEU A 109 -56.99 24.47 69.65
N LYS A 110 -56.42 25.22 70.60
CA LYS A 110 -55.25 26.11 70.42
C LYS A 110 -54.13 25.67 71.38
N PRO A 111 -52.85 26.00 71.09
CA PRO A 111 -51.71 25.68 71.96
C PRO A 111 -51.73 26.58 73.21
N ASP A 112 -52.71 26.35 74.09
CA ASP A 112 -53.09 27.19 75.22
C ASP A 112 -52.26 26.98 76.48
N PHE A 113 -51.40 25.94 76.53
CA PHE A 113 -50.51 25.70 77.65
C PHE A 113 -49.19 26.46 77.50
N PHE A 114 -48.54 26.36 76.35
CA PHE A 114 -47.49 27.28 75.88
C PHE A 114 -47.29 27.14 74.37
N TYR A 115 -46.80 28.20 73.75
CA TYR A 115 -46.61 28.28 72.30
C TYR A 115 -45.16 28.58 71.92
N ASN A 116 -44.60 27.78 71.00
CA ASN A 116 -43.30 27.96 70.34
C ASN A 116 -42.12 28.30 71.28
N MET A 117 -42.07 27.65 72.43
CA MET A 117 -40.99 27.84 73.40
C MET A 117 -39.72 27.16 72.88
N GLU A 118 -38.57 27.82 73.07
CA GLU A 118 -37.28 27.19 72.80
C GLU A 118 -36.92 26.20 73.92
N ALA A 119 -36.68 24.96 73.54
CA ALA A 119 -36.08 23.96 74.39
C ALA A 119 -34.58 23.87 74.08
N THR A 120 -33.73 24.16 75.06
CA THR A 120 -32.26 24.17 74.91
C THR A 120 -31.63 22.96 75.58
N LYS A 121 -30.60 22.39 74.96
CA LYS A 121 -29.90 21.23 75.47
C LYS A 121 -29.13 21.54 76.76
N VAL A 122 -29.28 20.67 77.76
CA VAL A 122 -28.51 20.75 79.01
C VAL A 122 -27.15 20.09 78.81
N THR A 123 -26.07 20.85 78.99
CA THR A 123 -24.68 20.39 78.80
C THR A 123 -24.39 19.09 79.54
N GLY A 124 -23.79 18.12 78.83
CA GLY A 124 -23.43 16.81 79.39
C GLY A 124 -24.60 15.82 79.55
N THR A 125 -25.80 16.15 79.05
CA THR A 125 -26.97 15.27 79.12
C THR A 125 -27.74 15.23 77.79
N GLU A 126 -28.71 14.32 77.68
CA GLU A 126 -29.70 14.25 76.59
C GLU A 126 -31.02 14.96 76.94
N LYS A 127 -31.05 15.73 78.04
CA LYS A 127 -32.23 16.46 78.51
C LYS A 127 -32.25 17.89 77.95
N PHE A 128 -33.45 18.38 77.68
CA PHE A 128 -33.69 19.73 77.19
C PHE A 128 -34.60 20.48 78.16
N LYS A 129 -34.32 21.77 78.34
CA LYS A 129 -35.04 22.65 79.25
C LYS A 129 -35.63 23.83 78.49
N LEU A 130 -36.87 24.19 78.86
CA LEU A 130 -37.48 25.45 78.44
C LEU A 130 -36.88 26.63 79.22
N THR A 131 -36.89 27.80 78.59
CA THR A 131 -36.45 29.07 79.19
C THR A 131 -37.31 29.47 80.40
N THR A 132 -38.60 29.14 80.36
CA THR A 132 -39.56 29.30 81.47
C THR A 132 -39.89 27.93 82.07
N ASN A 133 -39.95 27.84 83.40
CA ASN A 133 -40.36 26.60 84.06
C ASN A 133 -41.88 26.41 83.92
N TYR A 134 -42.29 25.25 83.40
CA TYR A 134 -43.67 24.79 83.39
C TYR A 134 -43.81 23.54 84.26
N TYR A 135 -45.01 23.36 84.82
CA TYR A 135 -45.31 22.29 85.77
C TYR A 135 -46.49 21.46 85.26
N TRP A 136 -46.46 20.16 85.53
CA TRP A 136 -47.56 19.25 85.19
C TRP A 136 -48.88 19.66 85.89
N PRO A 137 -50.03 19.58 85.21
CA PRO A 137 -51.33 19.89 85.83
C PRO A 137 -51.67 18.85 86.91
N ALA A 138 -52.34 19.29 87.99
CA ALA A 138 -52.72 18.44 89.12
C ALA A 138 -53.99 17.59 88.90
N SER A 139 -54.45 17.45 87.65
CA SER A 139 -55.76 16.92 87.24
C SER A 139 -55.60 15.71 86.30
N ASN A 140 -56.72 15.12 85.83
CA ASN A 140 -56.73 14.10 84.77
C ASN A 140 -56.60 14.70 83.35
N GLU A 141 -56.07 15.91 83.24
CA GLU A 141 -55.86 16.59 81.95
C GLU A 141 -54.68 15.95 81.20
N THR A 142 -54.85 15.84 79.88
CA THR A 142 -53.81 15.39 78.96
C THR A 142 -53.07 16.61 78.43
N LEU A 143 -51.73 16.54 78.41
CA LEU A 143 -50.91 17.47 77.65
C LEU A 143 -50.41 16.80 76.39
N SER A 144 -50.61 17.48 75.26
CA SER A 144 -50.03 17.08 73.97
C SER A 144 -48.99 18.08 73.52
N PHE A 145 -47.80 17.58 73.21
CA PHE A 145 -46.62 18.34 72.85
C PHE A 145 -46.36 18.18 71.36
N PHE A 146 -46.05 19.30 70.72
CA PHE A 146 -45.73 19.41 69.31
C PHE A 146 -44.39 20.12 69.21
N ALA A 147 -43.39 19.43 68.70
CA ALA A 147 -42.03 19.96 68.59
C ALA A 147 -41.52 19.93 67.15
N TYR A 148 -40.64 20.87 66.81
CA TYR A 148 -39.96 20.92 65.53
C TYR A 148 -38.51 21.41 65.68
N ALA A 149 -37.65 20.96 64.78
CA ALA A 149 -36.26 21.39 64.69
C ALA A 149 -35.86 21.62 63.23
N PRO A 150 -34.92 22.55 62.95
CA PRO A 150 -34.26 23.45 63.91
C PRO A 150 -35.13 24.64 64.37
N TYR A 151 -34.91 25.12 65.59
CA TYR A 151 -35.54 26.35 66.09
C TYR A 151 -34.83 27.60 65.57
N GLY A 152 -35.60 28.64 65.22
CA GLY A 152 -35.06 29.94 64.83
C GLY A 152 -34.51 30.02 63.40
N ASP A 153 -34.63 28.96 62.60
CA ASP A 153 -34.28 28.98 61.18
C ASP A 153 -35.31 29.82 60.40
N GLY A 154 -34.85 30.81 59.63
CA GLY A 154 -35.70 31.72 58.86
C GLY A 154 -36.51 31.03 57.74
N ASN A 155 -36.19 29.78 57.42
CA ASN A 155 -36.93 28.96 56.46
C ASN A 155 -38.00 28.07 57.11
N VAL A 156 -38.15 28.11 58.44
CA VAL A 156 -39.12 27.31 59.20
C VAL A 156 -40.11 28.25 59.89
N GLY A 157 -41.35 28.30 59.42
CA GLY A 157 -42.42 29.14 59.97
C GLY A 157 -43.51 28.32 60.66
N LEU A 158 -43.74 28.53 61.95
CA LEU A 158 -44.82 27.87 62.69
C LEU A 158 -46.15 28.64 62.54
N SER A 159 -47.27 27.89 62.41
CA SER A 159 -48.63 28.44 62.44
C SER A 159 -48.89 29.26 63.69
N ALA A 160 -49.52 30.44 63.54
CA ALA A 160 -49.78 31.39 64.62
C ALA A 160 -50.40 30.76 65.88
N GLU A 161 -50.12 31.35 67.05
CA GLU A 161 -50.66 30.94 68.36
C GLU A 161 -52.20 30.87 68.38
N THR A 162 -52.86 31.72 67.59
CA THR A 162 -54.33 31.77 67.48
C THR A 162 -54.92 30.73 66.52
N ALA A 163 -54.09 29.96 65.80
CA ALA A 163 -54.55 28.96 64.85
C ALA A 163 -55.21 27.78 65.58
N GLU A 164 -56.36 27.35 65.06
CA GLU A 164 -57.12 26.21 65.57
C GLU A 164 -56.68 24.92 64.90
N GLY A 165 -56.62 23.84 65.67
CA GLY A 165 -56.25 22.50 65.18
C GLY A 165 -54.75 22.19 65.33
N PRO A 166 -54.25 21.16 64.63
CA PRO A 166 -52.86 20.74 64.72
C PRO A 166 -51.90 21.81 64.19
N GLN A 167 -50.72 21.88 64.79
CA GLN A 167 -49.71 22.85 64.36
C GLN A 167 -49.18 22.53 62.96
N VAL A 168 -49.04 23.57 62.13
CA VAL A 168 -48.56 23.50 60.76
C VAL A 168 -47.25 24.27 60.64
N ILE A 169 -46.24 23.65 60.04
CA ILE A 169 -44.97 24.26 59.70
C ILE A 169 -44.97 24.62 58.21
N THR A 170 -44.70 25.88 57.88
CA THR A 170 -44.29 26.27 56.52
C THR A 170 -42.78 26.09 56.43
N PHE A 171 -42.31 25.22 55.56
CA PHE A 171 -40.90 24.93 55.36
C PHE A 171 -40.46 25.38 53.97
N LYS A 172 -39.38 26.13 53.90
CA LYS A 172 -38.71 26.53 52.66
C LYS A 172 -37.36 25.83 52.56
N VAL A 173 -37.06 25.24 51.43
CA VAL A 173 -35.75 24.63 51.20
C VAL A 173 -34.74 25.75 50.88
N ASN A 174 -33.62 25.77 51.58
CA ASN A 174 -32.54 26.72 51.28
C ASN A 174 -31.98 26.47 49.87
N THR A 175 -31.81 27.53 49.08
CA THR A 175 -31.26 27.44 47.72
C THR A 175 -29.80 27.01 47.71
N VAL A 176 -29.06 27.27 48.80
CA VAL A 176 -27.68 26.82 48.98
C VAL A 176 -27.70 25.45 49.66
N VAL A 177 -27.36 24.39 48.91
CA VAL A 177 -27.53 22.98 49.34
C VAL A 177 -26.84 22.68 50.66
N LYS A 178 -25.59 23.13 50.84
CA LYS A 178 -24.83 22.93 52.09
C LYS A 178 -25.45 23.59 53.33
N ASP A 179 -26.32 24.57 53.12
CA ASP A 179 -26.99 25.36 54.17
C ASP A 179 -28.48 24.94 54.32
N GLN A 180 -28.90 23.83 53.70
CA GLN A 180 -30.25 23.28 53.88
C GLN A 180 -30.40 22.68 55.27
N ALA A 181 -31.52 23.01 55.93
CA ALA A 181 -31.87 22.49 57.23
C ALA A 181 -32.47 21.07 57.12
N ASP A 182 -32.08 20.18 58.02
CA ASP A 182 -32.69 18.87 58.18
C ASP A 182 -33.93 18.97 59.07
N PHE A 183 -35.09 19.15 58.41
CA PHE A 183 -36.36 19.41 59.09
C PHE A 183 -36.94 18.16 59.75
N MET A 184 -37.18 18.26 61.06
CA MET A 184 -37.76 17.19 61.87
C MET A 184 -38.89 17.69 62.77
N THR A 185 -39.81 16.81 63.12
CA THR A 185 -40.85 17.10 64.12
C THR A 185 -41.05 15.95 65.09
N ALA A 186 -41.62 16.22 66.26
CA ALA A 186 -42.06 15.20 67.20
C ALA A 186 -43.46 15.54 67.74
N GLN A 187 -44.22 14.50 68.06
CA GLN A 187 -45.53 14.61 68.71
C GLN A 187 -45.59 13.61 69.87
N ALA A 188 -46.08 14.05 71.03
CA ALA A 188 -46.28 13.19 72.20
C ALA A 188 -47.49 13.63 73.02
N SER A 189 -48.18 12.67 73.66
CA SER A 189 -49.28 12.95 74.59
C SER A 189 -49.04 12.21 75.90
N SER A 190 -49.24 12.88 77.04
CA SER A 190 -49.10 12.28 78.36
C SER A 190 -50.09 12.89 79.37
N THR A 191 -50.50 12.09 80.36
CA THR A 191 -51.59 12.38 81.32
C THR A 191 -51.14 12.36 82.79
N ALA A 192 -49.85 12.33 83.07
CA ALA A 192 -49.38 11.40 84.10
C ALA A 192 -49.44 11.85 85.58
N HIS A 193 -50.14 11.04 86.39
CA HIS A 193 -49.90 10.68 87.81
C HIS A 193 -49.99 9.12 87.86
N THR A 194 -48.96 8.31 88.19
CA THR A 194 -48.57 7.81 89.54
C THR A 194 -47.19 7.06 89.53
N SER A 195 -46.15 7.58 90.24
CA SER A 195 -44.91 6.97 90.83
C SER A 195 -44.09 5.88 90.08
N ALA A 196 -42.74 5.88 89.95
CA ALA A 196 -41.69 6.17 90.96
C ALA A 196 -40.31 6.58 90.34
N SER A 197 -40.21 7.73 89.66
CA SER A 197 -38.93 8.29 89.19
C SER A 197 -38.75 9.73 89.66
N GLU A 198 -37.54 10.10 90.10
CA GLU A 198 -37.21 11.42 90.68
C GLU A 198 -37.26 12.59 89.67
N THR A 199 -37.46 12.36 88.36
CA THR A 199 -37.66 13.44 87.37
C THR A 199 -38.70 13.08 86.28
N PRO A 200 -39.90 13.69 86.23
CA PRO A 200 -40.82 13.54 85.11
C PRO A 200 -40.24 14.12 83.82
N SER A 201 -40.29 13.37 82.73
CA SER A 201 -39.84 13.82 81.40
C SER A 201 -40.80 13.39 80.29
N VAL A 202 -40.97 14.24 79.28
CA VAL A 202 -41.69 13.89 78.04
C VAL A 202 -40.69 13.36 77.04
N ARG A 203 -40.89 12.13 76.57
CA ARG A 203 -40.13 11.58 75.45
C ARG A 203 -40.68 12.14 74.13
N LEU A 204 -39.84 12.78 73.35
CA LEU A 204 -40.16 13.34 72.03
C LEU A 204 -39.42 12.54 70.96
N ASN A 205 -40.16 11.75 70.19
CA ASN A 205 -39.59 10.98 69.09
C ASN A 205 -39.56 11.83 67.82
N PHE A 206 -38.39 12.35 67.46
CA PHE A 206 -38.22 13.17 66.26
C PHE A 206 -38.19 12.30 65.00
N THR A 207 -38.88 12.75 63.95
CA THR A 207 -38.89 12.11 62.63
C THR A 207 -38.44 13.09 61.56
N HIS A 208 -37.63 12.62 60.61
CA HIS A 208 -37.18 13.42 59.47
C HIS A 208 -38.27 13.51 58.41
N HIS A 209 -38.56 14.72 57.94
CA HIS A 209 -39.63 14.98 56.98
C HIS A 209 -39.17 15.30 55.57
N LEU A 210 -37.86 15.26 55.32
CA LEU A 210 -37.27 15.49 54.01
C LEU A 210 -36.72 14.20 53.40
N THR A 211 -36.51 14.23 52.09
CA THR A 211 -35.82 13.19 51.32
C THR A 211 -34.40 13.66 51.03
N GLY A 212 -33.40 12.84 51.36
CA GLY A 212 -32.04 13.06 50.90
C GLY A 212 -31.89 12.66 49.43
N VAL A 213 -31.25 13.46 48.59
CA VAL A 213 -30.97 13.13 47.19
C VAL A 213 -29.48 13.27 46.92
N ARG A 214 -28.84 12.19 46.45
CA ARG A 214 -27.41 12.14 46.14
C ARG A 214 -27.12 11.48 44.80
N PHE A 215 -25.92 11.68 44.27
CA PHE A 215 -25.52 11.24 42.95
C PHE A 215 -24.23 10.40 42.97
N VAL A 216 -24.24 9.31 42.20
CA VAL A 216 -23.08 8.46 41.90
C VAL A 216 -22.91 8.34 40.39
N LEU A 217 -21.76 7.88 39.93
CA LEU A 217 -21.57 7.49 38.54
C LEU A 217 -22.26 6.16 38.27
N GLY A 218 -22.95 6.07 37.14
CA GLY A 218 -23.52 4.83 36.64
C GLY A 218 -22.69 4.23 35.51
N ASP A 219 -23.21 3.17 34.90
CA ASP A 219 -22.52 2.48 33.78
C ASP A 219 -22.25 3.41 32.59
N GLN A 220 -21.11 3.14 31.94
CA GLN A 220 -20.62 3.81 30.73
C GLN A 220 -20.29 5.30 30.86
N PHE A 221 -20.34 5.90 32.06
CA PHE A 221 -19.96 7.31 32.24
C PHE A 221 -18.46 7.53 31.94
N LEU A 222 -18.14 8.58 31.17
CA LEU A 222 -16.76 8.84 30.73
C LEU A 222 -15.94 9.58 31.80
N LYS A 223 -14.64 9.30 31.83
CA LYS A 223 -13.65 10.07 32.61
C LYS A 223 -13.69 11.55 32.21
N GLY A 224 -13.66 12.45 33.18
CA GLY A 224 -13.69 13.90 32.90
C GLY A 224 -13.95 14.70 34.16
N TRP A 225 -14.76 15.76 34.05
CA TRP A 225 -15.10 16.66 35.15
C TRP A 225 -16.60 16.94 35.20
N VAL A 226 -17.19 16.87 36.40
CA VAL A 226 -18.55 17.36 36.63
C VAL A 226 -18.47 18.84 37.00
N LYS A 227 -19.10 19.71 36.21
CA LYS A 227 -19.16 21.15 36.46
C LYS A 227 -20.33 21.54 37.34
N SER A 228 -21.48 20.90 37.20
CA SER A 228 -22.64 21.16 38.04
C SER A 228 -23.63 20.01 38.05
N ILE A 229 -24.45 19.96 39.11
CA ILE A 229 -25.61 19.07 39.25
C ILE A 229 -26.80 19.92 39.68
N SER A 230 -27.92 19.81 38.98
CA SER A 230 -29.15 20.57 39.24
C SER A 230 -30.36 19.67 39.36
N LEU A 231 -31.20 19.93 40.37
CA LEU A 231 -32.58 19.46 40.45
C LEU A 231 -33.48 20.60 39.96
N LYS A 232 -34.19 20.42 38.85
CA LYS A 232 -35.04 21.43 38.24
C LYS A 232 -36.52 21.07 38.37
N GLY A 233 -37.38 22.07 38.58
CA GLY A 233 -38.83 21.91 38.66
C GLY A 233 -39.34 21.20 39.92
N VAL A 234 -38.58 21.24 41.02
CA VAL A 234 -38.88 20.54 42.28
C VAL A 234 -39.46 21.50 43.32
N TYR A 235 -40.25 21.01 44.29
CA TYR A 235 -40.85 21.85 45.32
C TYR A 235 -39.78 22.54 46.19
N THR A 236 -39.90 23.87 46.29
CA THR A 236 -39.01 24.74 47.09
C THR A 236 -39.61 25.13 48.43
N GLU A 237 -40.91 24.99 48.59
CA GLU A 237 -41.67 25.37 49.78
C GLU A 237 -42.88 24.44 49.93
N GLY A 238 -43.23 24.09 51.16
CA GLY A 238 -44.38 23.24 51.48
C GLY A 238 -44.87 23.47 52.91
N LYS A 239 -46.08 23.02 53.20
CA LYS A 239 -46.65 23.07 54.55
C LYS A 239 -46.75 21.67 55.13
N TYR A 240 -46.19 21.43 56.31
CA TYR A 240 -46.25 20.15 57.00
C TYR A 240 -47.09 20.25 58.27
N THR A 241 -48.16 19.48 58.36
CA THR A 241 -48.93 19.33 59.61
C THR A 241 -48.20 18.35 60.51
N ILE A 242 -47.82 18.77 61.72
CA ILE A 242 -47.09 17.90 62.66
C ILE A 242 -47.96 16.68 63.02
N GLY A 243 -47.43 15.46 62.80
CA GLY A 243 -48.18 14.21 62.95
C GLY A 243 -49.14 13.90 61.78
N GLY A 244 -49.02 14.65 60.67
CA GLY A 244 -49.83 14.51 59.45
C GLY A 244 -48.97 14.47 58.18
N ASN A 245 -49.46 15.10 57.11
CA ASN A 245 -48.88 15.06 55.76
C ASN A 245 -48.39 16.43 55.27
N TRP A 246 -47.56 16.41 54.23
CA TRP A 246 -47.22 17.59 53.44
C TRP A 246 -48.41 18.07 52.60
N THR A 247 -48.59 19.38 52.53
CA THR A 247 -49.48 20.09 51.61
C THR A 247 -48.61 20.93 50.68
N LEU A 248 -48.74 20.70 49.38
CA LEU A 248 -47.86 21.25 48.34
C LEU A 248 -48.65 22.15 47.39
N ASP A 249 -47.96 23.15 46.85
CA ASP A 249 -48.49 24.14 45.91
C ASP A 249 -47.60 24.13 44.67
N ASP A 250 -48.13 23.70 43.51
CA ASP A 250 -47.36 23.59 42.27
C ASP A 250 -46.74 24.92 41.80
N THR A 251 -47.26 26.07 42.27
CA THR A 251 -46.64 27.37 42.00
C THR A 251 -45.31 27.59 42.74
N LYS A 252 -44.97 26.70 43.69
CA LYS A 252 -43.77 26.74 44.53
C LYS A 252 -42.68 25.76 44.07
N LYS A 253 -42.61 25.48 42.77
CA LYS A 253 -41.52 24.70 42.16
C LYS A 253 -40.36 25.60 41.71
N GLY A 254 -39.14 25.07 41.74
CA GLY A 254 -37.92 25.79 41.41
C GLY A 254 -36.72 24.87 41.23
N ASN A 255 -35.52 25.45 41.27
CA ASN A 255 -34.28 24.75 40.93
C ASN A 255 -33.26 24.83 42.06
N PHE A 256 -32.50 23.76 42.27
CA PHE A 256 -31.35 23.71 43.19
C PHE A 256 -30.14 23.22 42.43
N THR A 257 -29.00 23.90 42.56
CA THR A 257 -27.79 23.60 41.80
C THR A 257 -26.57 23.58 42.71
N ILE A 258 -25.74 22.55 42.57
CA ILE A 258 -24.36 22.52 43.07
C ILE A 258 -23.45 22.78 41.89
N SER A 259 -22.55 23.75 42.01
CA SER A 259 -21.56 24.08 40.99
C SER A 259 -20.16 23.79 41.52
N TYR A 260 -19.37 23.09 40.72
CA TYR A 260 -18.01 22.65 41.02
C TYR A 260 -16.95 23.40 40.20
N ASN A 261 -17.31 24.19 39.19
CA ASN A 261 -16.38 25.00 38.39
C ASN A 261 -15.12 24.25 37.86
N MET A 262 -15.28 22.98 37.43
CA MET A 262 -14.19 22.04 37.03
C MET A 262 -13.37 21.41 38.16
N ASP A 263 -13.72 21.60 39.42
CA ASP A 263 -12.95 21.04 40.56
C ASP A 263 -13.38 19.62 40.96
N LYS A 264 -14.27 18.99 40.19
CA LYS A 264 -14.77 17.63 40.46
C LYS A 264 -14.38 16.65 39.36
N PRO A 265 -13.14 16.10 39.39
CA PRO A 265 -12.74 15.05 38.46
C PRO A 265 -13.50 13.76 38.75
N VAL A 266 -13.79 13.00 37.70
CA VAL A 266 -14.45 11.70 37.75
C VAL A 266 -13.70 10.70 36.89
N THR A 267 -13.61 9.45 37.37
CA THR A 267 -12.81 8.40 36.71
C THR A 267 -13.58 7.62 35.66
N GLY A 268 -14.91 7.71 35.67
CA GLY A 268 -15.80 6.87 34.86
C GLY A 268 -16.08 5.49 35.46
N THR A 269 -15.68 5.28 36.72
CA THR A 269 -15.92 4.00 37.43
C THR A 269 -17.35 3.96 37.95
N PRO A 270 -18.17 2.96 37.57
CA PRO A 270 -19.52 2.81 38.11
C PRO A 270 -19.51 2.71 39.64
N GLY A 271 -20.42 3.42 40.30
CA GLY A 271 -20.52 3.50 41.75
C GLY A 271 -19.63 4.58 42.41
N GLU A 272 -18.75 5.25 41.65
CA GLU A 272 -17.99 6.39 42.17
C GLU A 272 -18.92 7.49 42.69
N THR A 273 -18.70 7.96 43.92
CA THR A 273 -19.54 8.99 44.54
C THR A 273 -19.28 10.36 43.91
N VAL A 274 -20.32 11.00 43.39
CA VAL A 274 -20.22 12.34 42.77
C VAL A 274 -20.53 13.42 43.79
N THR A 275 -21.69 13.38 44.45
CA THR A 275 -21.98 14.32 45.55
C THR A 275 -21.33 13.82 46.84
N ALA A 276 -20.44 14.61 47.42
CA ALA A 276 -19.93 14.37 48.76
C ALA A 276 -21.08 14.39 49.79
N PRO A 277 -20.88 13.87 51.01
CA PRO A 277 -21.95 13.84 51.99
C PRO A 277 -22.59 15.22 52.28
N ASN A 278 -21.79 16.30 52.26
CA ASN A 278 -22.24 17.69 52.50
C ASN A 278 -22.86 18.36 51.26
N GLU A 279 -23.03 17.59 50.20
CA GLU A 279 -23.60 17.96 48.91
C GLU A 279 -24.88 17.16 48.63
N THR A 280 -25.42 16.49 49.65
CA THR A 280 -26.72 15.80 49.59
C THR A 280 -27.83 16.84 49.65
N PHE A 281 -28.74 16.82 48.67
CA PHE A 281 -29.89 17.71 48.65
C PHE A 281 -30.95 17.21 49.65
N LEU A 282 -31.48 18.09 50.49
CA LEU A 282 -32.58 17.82 51.42
C LEU A 282 -33.88 18.40 50.84
N MET A 283 -34.71 17.52 50.29
CA MET A 283 -35.83 17.89 49.43
C MET A 283 -37.19 17.54 50.05
N ILE A 284 -38.24 18.30 49.70
CA ILE A 284 -39.60 18.02 50.16
C ILE A 284 -40.12 16.72 49.50
N PRO A 285 -40.59 15.71 50.26
CA PRO A 285 -41.09 14.44 49.73
C PRO A 285 -42.37 14.62 48.90
N HIS A 286 -42.45 13.94 47.76
CA HIS A 286 -43.62 13.89 46.88
C HIS A 286 -43.47 12.81 45.81
N THR A 287 -44.57 12.52 45.10
CA THR A 287 -44.56 11.70 43.88
C THR A 287 -44.62 12.63 42.67
N PHE A 288 -43.74 12.40 41.69
CA PHE A 288 -43.72 13.13 40.42
C PHE A 288 -44.75 12.52 39.47
N ALA A 289 -45.69 13.33 39.00
CA ALA A 289 -46.70 12.89 38.03
C ALA A 289 -46.06 12.52 36.67
N ASP A 290 -46.80 11.78 35.84
CA ASP A 290 -46.32 11.33 34.52
C ASP A 290 -46.09 12.47 33.52
N ASP A 291 -46.71 13.63 33.76
CA ASP A 291 -46.57 14.87 32.99
C ASP A 291 -45.69 15.92 33.67
N ASP A 292 -45.04 15.59 34.80
CA ASP A 292 -44.17 16.53 35.51
C ASP A 292 -42.90 16.85 34.67
N ALA A 293 -42.57 18.13 34.57
CA ALA A 293 -41.41 18.65 33.84
C ALA A 293 -40.11 18.64 34.67
N ALA A 294 -40.16 18.15 35.92
CA ALA A 294 -38.99 18.08 36.79
C ALA A 294 -37.88 17.19 36.20
N THR A 295 -36.64 17.66 36.28
CA THR A 295 -35.47 16.99 35.69
C THR A 295 -34.25 17.09 36.60
N ILE A 296 -33.36 16.10 36.48
CA ILE A 296 -31.97 16.18 36.90
C ILE A 296 -31.16 16.68 35.70
N GLU A 297 -30.30 17.67 35.91
CA GLU A 297 -29.34 18.14 34.90
C GLU A 297 -27.92 18.10 35.45
N VAL A 298 -26.98 17.53 34.71
CA VAL A 298 -25.56 17.48 35.04
C VAL A 298 -24.77 18.08 33.89
N VAL A 299 -23.93 19.07 34.17
CA VAL A 299 -22.98 19.59 33.19
C VAL A 299 -21.66 18.84 33.38
N TYR A 300 -21.24 18.11 32.35
CA TYR A 300 -20.04 17.28 32.33
C TYR A 300 -19.08 17.78 31.25
N ASN A 301 -17.77 17.73 31.51
CA ASN A 301 -16.74 18.10 30.57
C ASN A 301 -15.75 16.94 30.38
N ASP A 302 -15.47 16.55 29.15
CA ASP A 302 -14.56 15.43 28.83
C ASP A 302 -13.08 15.84 28.71
N GLY A 303 -12.77 17.11 28.98
CA GLY A 303 -11.48 17.76 28.74
C GLY A 303 -11.44 18.63 27.49
N TYR A 304 -12.46 18.57 26.63
CA TYR A 304 -12.55 19.32 25.37
C TYR A 304 -13.81 20.18 25.30
N THR A 305 -14.99 19.65 25.60
CA THR A 305 -16.25 20.42 25.56
C THR A 305 -17.20 20.09 26.71
N ASP A 306 -18.16 20.98 26.94
CA ASP A 306 -19.24 20.79 27.91
C ASP A 306 -20.41 20.04 27.27
N TYR A 307 -20.86 19.00 27.96
CA TYR A 307 -22.04 18.21 27.66
C TYR A 307 -23.09 18.38 28.75
N ILE A 308 -24.34 18.56 28.35
CA ILE A 308 -25.48 18.61 29.28
C ILE A 308 -26.15 17.25 29.29
N VAL A 309 -26.12 16.61 30.46
CA VAL A 309 -26.78 15.34 30.77
C VAL A 309 -28.10 15.66 31.46
N SER A 310 -29.24 15.35 30.85
CA SER A 310 -30.56 15.57 31.46
C SER A 310 -31.34 14.27 31.61
N ALA A 311 -32.10 14.14 32.70
CA ALA A 311 -32.97 13.01 32.95
C ALA A 311 -34.29 13.44 33.64
N PRO A 312 -35.46 12.95 33.20
CA PRO A 312 -36.73 13.31 33.80
C PRO A 312 -36.94 12.60 35.16
N LEU A 313 -37.62 13.28 36.07
CA LEU A 313 -38.03 12.75 37.38
C LEU A 313 -39.47 12.20 37.39
N LYS A 314 -40.22 12.34 36.28
CA LYS A 314 -41.60 11.81 36.15
C LYS A 314 -41.71 10.34 36.56
N GLY A 315 -42.77 10.00 37.28
CA GLY A 315 -43.04 8.65 37.79
C GLY A 315 -42.17 8.23 38.99
N GLN A 316 -41.21 9.05 39.43
CA GLN A 316 -40.41 8.77 40.63
C GLN A 316 -41.16 9.18 41.91
N THR A 317 -40.75 8.65 43.05
CA THR A 317 -41.28 9.04 44.36
C THR A 317 -40.15 9.34 45.34
N TRP A 318 -40.25 10.47 46.02
CA TRP A 318 -39.41 10.87 47.14
C TRP A 318 -40.19 10.67 48.44
N LYS A 319 -39.69 9.80 49.32
CA LYS A 319 -40.31 9.50 50.62
C LYS A 319 -39.60 10.21 51.76
N ALA A 320 -40.36 10.64 52.76
CA ALA A 320 -39.85 11.24 53.98
C ALA A 320 -38.89 10.29 54.72
N GLY A 321 -37.79 10.81 55.25
CA GLY A 321 -36.82 10.04 56.03
C GLY A 321 -35.97 9.06 55.23
N LYS A 322 -36.04 9.09 53.89
CA LYS A 322 -35.24 8.22 53.01
C LYS A 322 -34.21 9.01 52.22
N THR A 323 -33.16 8.33 51.79
CA THR A 323 -32.18 8.85 50.84
C THR A 323 -32.34 8.14 49.49
N VAL A 324 -32.48 8.92 48.41
CA VAL A 324 -32.51 8.46 47.02
C VAL A 324 -31.15 8.69 46.39
N THR A 325 -30.59 7.63 45.78
CA THR A 325 -29.32 7.70 45.07
C THR A 325 -29.56 7.55 43.57
N TYR A 326 -29.29 8.61 42.81
CA TYR A 326 -29.33 8.57 41.35
C TYR A 326 -27.96 8.23 40.79
N ALA A 327 -27.91 7.28 39.86
CA ALA A 327 -26.71 7.01 39.09
C ALA A 327 -26.75 7.71 37.75
N ILE A 328 -25.71 8.49 37.47
CA ILE A 328 -25.56 9.24 36.23
C ILE A 328 -25.00 8.29 35.17
N THR A 329 -25.85 7.79 34.26
CA THR A 329 -25.48 6.77 33.24
C THR A 329 -25.57 7.32 31.84
N SER A 330 -24.63 6.97 30.96
CA SER A 330 -24.66 7.35 29.54
C SER A 330 -25.26 6.24 28.67
N LYS A 331 -26.59 6.10 28.70
CA LYS A 331 -27.32 4.97 28.07
C LYS A 331 -27.14 4.81 26.54
N LYS A 332 -26.41 5.69 25.85
CA LYS A 332 -26.24 5.65 24.39
C LYS A 332 -24.84 5.99 23.87
N LEU A 333 -23.79 5.88 24.70
CA LEU A 333 -22.44 5.91 24.14
C LEU A 333 -22.22 4.66 23.31
N THR A 334 -22.17 4.86 22.01
CA THR A 334 -21.94 3.81 21.04
C THR A 334 -20.47 3.81 20.69
N THR A 335 -19.85 2.65 20.81
CA THR A 335 -18.47 2.45 20.38
C THR A 335 -18.34 2.88 18.93
N LEU A 336 -17.31 3.67 18.62
CA LEU A 336 -17.04 4.11 17.27
C LEU A 336 -16.94 2.89 16.34
N GLN A 337 -17.67 2.94 15.23
CA GLN A 337 -17.60 1.94 14.17
C GLN A 337 -17.16 2.63 12.87
N ILE A 338 -16.41 1.92 12.04
CA ILE A 338 -16.00 2.39 10.72
C ILE A 338 -16.79 1.59 9.70
N SER A 339 -17.76 2.23 9.04
CA SER A 339 -18.61 1.57 8.06
C SER A 339 -17.82 1.21 6.80
N SER A 340 -16.96 2.13 6.33
CA SER A 340 -16.03 1.88 5.24
C SER A 340 -14.84 2.84 5.25
N ILE A 341 -13.69 2.35 4.79
CA ILE A 341 -12.60 3.19 4.31
C ILE A 341 -12.40 2.79 2.86
N THR A 342 -12.62 3.72 1.94
CA THR A 342 -12.60 3.44 0.51
C THR A 342 -11.20 3.69 -0.04
N PHE A 343 -10.69 2.72 -0.79
CA PHE A 343 -9.40 2.81 -1.47
C PHE A 343 -9.49 3.80 -2.64
N PRO A 344 -8.48 4.66 -2.90
CA PRO A 344 -8.54 5.62 -3.99
C PRO A 344 -8.67 4.91 -5.34
N THR A 345 -9.41 5.53 -6.27
CA THR A 345 -9.46 5.06 -7.64
C THR A 345 -8.05 5.03 -8.24
N THR A 346 -7.70 3.90 -8.87
CA THR A 346 -6.40 3.74 -9.51
C THR A 346 -6.49 4.28 -10.94
N PRO A 347 -5.58 5.17 -11.37
CA PRO A 347 -5.59 5.69 -12.73
C PRO A 347 -5.38 4.59 -13.79
N LEU A 348 -5.95 4.77 -14.99
CA LEU A 348 -5.88 3.81 -16.10
C LEU A 348 -4.45 3.41 -16.51
N ALA A 349 -3.48 4.32 -16.44
CA ALA A 349 -2.09 3.98 -16.78
C ALA A 349 -1.48 2.97 -15.80
N ALA A 350 -1.99 2.88 -14.57
CA ALA A 350 -1.60 1.91 -13.55
C ALA A 350 -2.51 0.65 -13.54
N ASP A 351 -3.41 0.52 -14.52
CA ASP A 351 -4.26 -0.66 -14.65
C ASP A 351 -3.38 -1.90 -14.96
N GLY A 352 -3.43 -2.89 -14.07
CA GLY A 352 -2.49 -4.02 -14.04
C GLY A 352 -1.39 -3.97 -12.96
N MET A 353 -1.37 -2.98 -12.08
CA MET A 353 -0.54 -2.96 -10.85
C MET A 353 -0.93 -4.12 -9.89
N PRO A 354 -0.10 -4.53 -8.90
CA PRO A 354 -0.50 -5.56 -7.94
C PRO A 354 -1.79 -5.21 -7.17
N ASP A 355 -2.64 -6.20 -6.89
CA ASP A 355 -3.97 -5.98 -6.29
C ASP A 355 -3.93 -5.26 -4.94
N LYS A 356 -2.89 -5.52 -4.13
CA LYS A 356 -2.66 -4.85 -2.84
C LYS A 356 -2.46 -3.33 -2.96
N ALA A 357 -2.16 -2.82 -4.15
CA ALA A 357 -2.04 -1.38 -4.43
C ALA A 357 -3.31 -0.78 -5.05
N LYS A 358 -4.39 -1.56 -5.17
CA LYS A 358 -5.68 -1.14 -5.74
C LYS A 358 -6.87 -1.42 -4.84
N ALA A 359 -6.72 -2.29 -3.85
CA ALA A 359 -7.76 -2.66 -2.91
C ALA A 359 -7.16 -3.11 -1.58
N TRP A 360 -7.91 -2.90 -0.50
CA TRP A 360 -7.56 -3.38 0.83
C TRP A 360 -7.47 -4.90 0.88
N GLN A 361 -6.48 -5.40 1.60
CA GLN A 361 -6.27 -6.81 1.88
C GLN A 361 -6.40 -7.06 3.38
N ALA A 362 -6.80 -8.28 3.74
CA ALA A 362 -6.86 -8.68 5.14
C ALA A 362 -5.50 -8.47 5.83
N GLY A 363 -5.51 -7.81 6.98
CA GLY A 363 -4.32 -7.43 7.74
C GLY A 363 -3.76 -6.05 7.41
N ASP A 364 -4.28 -5.34 6.40
CA ASP A 364 -3.90 -3.95 6.14
C ASP A 364 -4.34 -3.05 7.30
N LYS A 365 -3.49 -2.06 7.61
CA LYS A 365 -3.69 -1.15 8.74
C LYS A 365 -3.59 0.30 8.29
N VAL A 366 -4.49 1.12 8.80
CA VAL A 366 -4.40 2.59 8.74
C VAL A 366 -4.19 3.14 10.15
N GLY A 367 -3.53 4.29 10.27
CA GLY A 367 -3.46 5.01 11.54
C GLY A 367 -4.56 6.05 11.62
N MET A 368 -5.30 6.04 12.72
CA MET A 368 -6.41 6.95 13.00
C MET A 368 -5.99 8.02 14.02
N TYR A 369 -6.29 9.27 13.72
CA TYR A 369 -6.20 10.38 14.66
C TYR A 369 -7.59 10.96 14.90
N VAL A 370 -7.86 11.37 16.14
CA VAL A 370 -9.13 12.00 16.52
C VAL A 370 -8.83 13.38 17.08
N VAL A 371 -9.43 14.39 16.46
CA VAL A 371 -9.38 15.78 16.90
C VAL A 371 -10.61 16.01 17.77
N GLY A 372 -10.39 16.57 18.96
CA GLY A 372 -11.44 16.90 19.91
C GLY A 372 -12.47 17.85 19.30
N SER A 373 -13.65 17.91 19.91
CA SER A 373 -14.74 18.80 19.48
C SER A 373 -14.34 20.27 19.47
N ASP A 374 -13.38 20.67 20.33
CA ASP A 374 -12.78 22.01 20.35
C ASP A 374 -12.01 22.38 19.08
N GLY A 375 -11.55 21.39 18.30
CA GLY A 375 -10.70 21.60 17.12
C GLY A 375 -9.29 22.07 17.43
N MET A 376 -8.86 22.01 18.70
CA MET A 376 -7.60 22.59 19.17
C MET A 376 -6.62 21.54 19.69
N LYS A 377 -7.09 20.31 19.97
CA LYS A 377 -6.26 19.24 20.52
C LYS A 377 -6.57 17.88 19.90
N LEU A 378 -5.55 17.02 19.85
CA LEU A 378 -5.71 15.61 19.52
C LEU A 378 -6.17 14.84 20.76
N LYS A 379 -7.31 14.16 20.62
CA LYS A 379 -7.91 13.31 21.64
C LYS A 379 -7.35 11.90 21.62
N HIS A 380 -7.23 11.31 20.43
CA HIS A 380 -6.65 9.98 20.23
C HIS A 380 -5.58 10.05 19.14
N LYS A 381 -4.46 9.34 19.36
CA LYS A 381 -3.28 9.47 18.50
C LYS A 381 -2.85 8.14 17.89
N ASN A 382 -2.75 8.14 16.55
CA ASN A 382 -2.20 7.03 15.77
C ASN A 382 -2.77 5.64 16.13
N ILE A 383 -4.08 5.55 16.33
CA ILE A 383 -4.73 4.31 16.70
C ILE A 383 -4.75 3.37 15.48
N PRO A 384 -4.25 2.13 15.58
CA PRO A 384 -4.29 1.20 14.47
C PRO A 384 -5.73 0.76 14.21
N VAL A 385 -6.17 0.91 12.96
CA VAL A 385 -7.43 0.34 12.46
C VAL A 385 -7.08 -0.72 11.43
N THR A 386 -7.53 -1.95 11.65
CA THR A 386 -7.15 -3.12 10.84
C THR A 386 -8.32 -3.60 10.01
N PHE A 387 -8.09 -3.81 8.71
CA PHE A 387 -9.05 -4.47 7.83
C PHE A 387 -8.94 -5.99 7.97
N ASP A 388 -10.04 -6.67 8.31
CA ASP A 388 -10.05 -8.14 8.45
C ASP A 388 -10.34 -8.91 7.14
N GLY A 389 -10.56 -8.17 6.04
CA GLY A 389 -11.02 -8.70 4.75
C GLY A 389 -12.49 -8.41 4.47
N THR A 390 -13.27 -8.06 5.48
CA THR A 390 -14.70 -7.71 5.36
C THR A 390 -15.05 -6.36 5.99
N LYS A 391 -14.46 -6.01 7.12
CA LYS A 391 -14.73 -4.78 7.87
C LYS A 391 -13.47 -4.20 8.51
N TRP A 392 -13.59 -2.96 8.95
CA TRP A 392 -12.54 -2.25 9.69
C TRP A 392 -12.75 -2.40 11.20
N ASN A 393 -11.71 -2.88 11.89
CA ASN A 393 -11.73 -3.08 13.33
C ASN A 393 -10.77 -2.09 14.01
N ILE A 394 -11.28 -1.38 15.00
CA ILE A 394 -10.50 -0.46 15.84
C ILE A 394 -9.93 -1.24 17.01
N ASP A 395 -8.65 -1.03 17.33
CA ASP A 395 -8.06 -1.60 18.53
C ASP A 395 -8.49 -0.82 19.79
N HIS A 396 -9.50 -1.35 20.49
CA HIS A 396 -10.00 -0.81 21.76
C HIS A 396 -9.18 -1.24 22.99
N THR A 397 -8.07 -1.96 22.80
CA THR A 397 -7.20 -2.46 23.88
C THR A 397 -5.97 -1.60 24.13
N THR A 398 -5.82 -0.51 23.36
CA THR A 398 -4.75 0.47 23.56
C THR A 398 -4.86 1.15 24.93
N ALA A 399 -3.79 1.83 25.38
CA ALA A 399 -3.81 2.62 26.61
C ALA A 399 -4.93 3.69 26.65
N GLU A 400 -5.52 4.00 25.48
CA GLU A 400 -6.62 4.94 25.31
C GLU A 400 -8.00 4.32 25.57
N GLY A 401 -8.11 2.99 25.65
CA GLY A 401 -9.34 2.27 25.98
C GLY A 401 -10.37 2.20 24.85
N THR A 402 -11.65 2.02 25.22
CA THR A 402 -12.76 2.00 24.24
C THR A 402 -13.01 3.41 23.71
N ILE A 403 -13.04 3.55 22.38
CA ILE A 403 -13.24 4.82 21.69
C ILE A 403 -14.73 4.94 21.34
N TYR A 404 -15.37 6.01 21.80
CA TYR A 404 -16.77 6.32 21.53
C TYR A 404 -16.86 7.48 20.53
N LYS A 405 -17.90 7.51 19.69
CA LYS A 405 -18.17 8.67 18.83
C LYS A 405 -18.86 9.76 19.66
N LEU A 406 -18.23 10.93 19.83
CA LEU A 406 -18.89 12.09 20.45
C LEU A 406 -19.21 13.17 19.40
N PRO A 407 -20.24 14.01 19.64
CA PRO A 407 -20.55 15.14 18.77
C PRO A 407 -19.36 16.10 18.60
N GLY A 408 -19.16 16.60 17.37
CA GLY A 408 -18.18 17.64 17.04
C GLY A 408 -16.74 17.16 16.79
N GLU A 409 -16.42 15.89 17.03
CA GLU A 409 -15.10 15.29 16.78
C GLU A 409 -14.81 15.14 15.28
N SER A 410 -13.53 15.17 14.90
CA SER A 410 -13.08 14.93 13.51
C SER A 410 -12.06 13.81 13.46
N PHE A 411 -12.21 12.91 12.50
CA PHE A 411 -11.43 11.67 12.39
C PHE A 411 -10.58 11.70 11.12
N TYR A 412 -9.31 11.32 11.24
CA TYR A 412 -8.32 11.38 10.17
C TYR A 412 -7.60 10.05 10.05
N PHE A 413 -7.33 9.62 8.81
CA PHE A 413 -6.69 8.35 8.52
C PHE A 413 -5.46 8.53 7.62
N TYR A 414 -4.43 7.71 7.83
CA TYR A 414 -3.30 7.61 6.89
C TYR A 414 -2.87 6.15 6.67
N TYR A 415 -2.31 5.88 5.50
CA TYR A 415 -1.76 4.59 5.08
C TYR A 415 -0.42 4.80 4.37
N PRO A 416 0.57 3.89 4.51
CA PRO A 416 0.56 2.71 5.38
C PRO A 416 0.74 3.09 6.86
N TYR A 417 0.06 2.36 7.76
CA TYR A 417 0.21 2.54 9.20
C TYR A 417 1.65 2.25 9.67
N SER A 418 2.16 3.07 10.59
CA SER A 418 3.40 2.79 11.30
C SER A 418 3.30 3.08 12.80
N THR A 419 4.00 2.26 13.59
CA THR A 419 4.18 2.44 15.05
C THR A 419 5.38 3.33 15.39
N ALA A 420 6.39 3.35 14.53
CA ALA A 420 7.53 4.23 14.65
C ALA A 420 7.19 5.56 13.96
N SER A 421 7.76 6.67 14.43
CA SER A 421 7.66 7.92 13.69
C SER A 421 8.30 7.83 12.29
N ASN A 422 8.87 6.71 11.81
CA ASN A 422 9.30 6.52 10.41
C ASN A 422 10.16 7.67 9.83
N ASN A 423 11.05 8.26 10.63
CA ASN A 423 11.78 9.50 10.30
C ASN A 423 10.90 10.75 10.05
N GLN A 424 9.59 10.67 10.28
CA GLN A 424 8.72 11.82 10.49
C GLN A 424 9.27 12.61 11.69
N PRO A 425 9.38 13.94 11.56
CA PRO A 425 9.76 14.78 12.68
C PRO A 425 8.85 14.52 13.89
N LEU A 426 9.42 14.49 15.10
CA LEU A 426 8.67 14.38 16.35
C LEU A 426 7.60 15.48 16.40
N GLY A 427 6.32 15.08 16.48
CA GLY A 427 5.21 16.00 16.73
C GLY A 427 4.25 16.27 15.56
N TYR A 428 4.32 15.58 14.42
CA TYR A 428 3.26 15.65 13.40
C TYR A 428 2.34 14.42 13.45
N PRO A 429 1.00 14.58 13.32
CA PRO A 429 0.23 15.79 13.02
C PRO A 429 -0.07 16.71 14.23
N GLU A 430 0.53 16.48 15.40
CA GLU A 430 0.26 17.26 16.63
C GLU A 430 0.59 18.76 16.52
N GLN A 431 1.46 19.13 15.60
CA GLN A 431 1.88 20.51 15.29
C GLN A 431 1.11 21.10 14.09
N CYS A 432 0.06 20.41 13.59
CA CYS A 432 -0.76 20.97 12.53
C CYS A 432 -1.36 22.32 12.99
N PRO A 433 -1.15 23.42 12.27
CA PRO A 433 -1.67 24.74 12.65
C PRO A 433 -3.20 24.79 12.71
N GLU A 434 -3.87 23.90 11.96
CA GLU A 434 -5.32 23.84 11.84
C GLU A 434 -5.80 22.38 11.93
N LEU A 435 -6.12 21.91 13.13
CA LEU A 435 -6.46 20.50 13.36
C LEU A 435 -7.78 20.06 12.72
N LYS A 436 -8.69 20.98 12.33
CA LYS A 436 -9.92 20.65 11.58
C LYS A 436 -9.80 20.84 10.06
N ALA A 437 -8.59 21.04 9.53
CA ALA A 437 -8.35 21.19 8.10
C ALA A 437 -8.66 19.92 7.28
N GLU A 438 -8.56 20.02 5.95
CA GLU A 438 -8.65 18.86 5.05
C GLU A 438 -7.44 17.92 5.22
N ALA A 439 -7.62 16.64 4.89
CA ALA A 439 -6.64 15.59 5.23
C ALA A 439 -5.20 15.88 4.75
N PRO A 440 -4.95 16.39 3.53
CA PRO A 440 -3.60 16.72 3.10
C PRO A 440 -2.94 17.84 3.91
N VAL A 441 -3.73 18.77 4.46
CA VAL A 441 -3.23 19.85 5.33
C VAL A 441 -2.94 19.30 6.72
N PHE A 442 -3.84 18.48 7.26
CA PHE A 442 -3.66 17.81 8.55
C PHE A 442 -2.38 16.94 8.57
N PHE A 443 -2.10 16.25 7.46
CA PHE A 443 -0.95 15.37 7.29
C PHE A 443 0.22 15.98 6.51
N GLU A 444 0.32 17.31 6.37
CA GLU A 444 1.36 17.97 5.56
C GLU A 444 2.78 17.51 5.94
N GLY A 445 3.10 17.52 7.25
CA GLY A 445 4.39 17.03 7.75
C GLY A 445 4.61 15.53 7.53
N VAL A 446 3.55 14.71 7.46
CA VAL A 446 3.69 13.30 7.08
C VAL A 446 4.02 13.19 5.60
N ILE A 447 3.36 13.96 4.74
CA ILE A 447 3.53 13.95 3.29
C ILE A 447 4.92 14.42 2.89
N ASP A 448 5.40 15.52 3.46
CA ASP A 448 6.68 16.13 3.10
C ASP A 448 7.88 15.26 3.44
N TYR A 449 7.80 14.51 4.55
CA TYR A 449 8.90 13.68 5.05
C TYR A 449 8.74 12.20 4.72
N PHE A 450 7.67 11.80 4.05
CA PHE A 450 7.42 10.41 3.73
C PHE A 450 8.54 9.80 2.87
N PRO A 451 9.17 8.70 3.31
CA PRO A 451 10.25 8.08 2.57
C PRO A 451 9.72 7.29 1.36
N ILE A 452 10.26 7.59 0.18
CA ILE A 452 10.06 6.76 -1.02
C ILE A 452 11.32 5.93 -1.23
N LYS A 453 11.19 4.60 -1.13
CA LYS A 453 12.31 3.68 -1.34
C LYS A 453 12.74 3.71 -2.80
N THR A 454 14.06 3.70 -3.03
CA THR A 454 14.65 3.58 -4.38
C THR A 454 14.52 2.16 -4.92
N ASN A 455 14.51 1.15 -4.06
CA ASN A 455 14.20 -0.22 -4.45
C ASN A 455 12.77 -0.58 -4.01
N GLN A 456 11.89 -0.79 -4.99
CA GLN A 456 10.50 -1.21 -4.83
C GLN A 456 10.23 -2.55 -5.55
N SER A 457 11.26 -3.35 -5.82
CA SER A 457 11.13 -4.59 -6.60
C SER A 457 10.29 -5.67 -5.91
N VAL A 458 10.26 -5.67 -4.57
CA VAL A 458 9.44 -6.57 -3.76
C VAL A 458 8.14 -5.90 -3.34
N LEU A 459 7.07 -6.70 -3.18
CA LEU A 459 5.72 -6.18 -2.93
C LEU A 459 5.64 -5.37 -1.62
N GLU A 460 6.33 -5.81 -0.58
CA GLU A 460 6.35 -5.12 0.72
C GLU A 460 6.93 -3.71 0.62
N ASP A 461 8.09 -3.57 -0.02
CA ASP A 461 8.74 -2.27 -0.21
C ASP A 461 7.93 -1.34 -1.12
N PHE A 462 7.32 -1.90 -2.17
CA PHE A 462 6.44 -1.16 -3.07
C PHE A 462 5.21 -0.60 -2.35
N ILE A 463 4.48 -1.43 -1.62
CA ILE A 463 3.29 -1.01 -0.88
C ILE A 463 3.64 -0.05 0.26
N SER A 464 4.82 -0.19 0.86
CA SER A 464 5.31 0.77 1.86
C SER A 464 5.52 2.19 1.32
N CYS A 465 5.47 2.39 -0.01
CA CYS A 465 5.59 3.69 -0.66
C CYS A 465 4.24 4.29 -1.11
N ASP A 466 3.10 3.62 -0.90
CA ASP A 466 1.76 4.09 -1.33
C ASP A 466 1.10 5.00 -0.28
N LEU A 467 1.66 6.20 -0.08
CA LEU A 467 1.11 7.13 0.91
C LEU A 467 -0.31 7.59 0.52
N MET A 468 -1.24 7.43 1.44
CA MET A 468 -2.61 7.94 1.31
C MET A 468 -3.08 8.56 2.62
N VAL A 469 -4.00 9.52 2.53
CA VAL A 469 -4.60 10.21 3.68
C VAL A 469 -6.10 10.43 3.49
N ALA A 470 -6.88 10.51 4.57
CA ALA A 470 -8.31 10.84 4.52
C ALA A 470 -8.77 11.60 5.75
N LYS A 471 -9.87 12.33 5.59
CA LYS A 471 -10.72 12.87 6.65
C LYS A 471 -12.05 12.14 6.58
N ALA A 472 -12.60 11.76 7.72
CA ALA A 472 -13.85 11.03 7.77
C ALA A 472 -15.04 11.93 7.45
N GLU A 473 -16.05 11.35 6.81
CA GLU A 473 -17.36 11.95 6.58
C GLU A 473 -18.30 11.46 7.70
N ASP A 474 -19.06 12.39 8.31
CA ASP A 474 -20.13 12.03 9.25
C ASP A 474 -21.41 11.73 8.48
N GLU A 475 -21.91 10.49 8.58
CA GLU A 475 -23.13 10.05 7.90
C GLU A 475 -24.41 10.39 8.68
N GLY A 476 -24.33 11.14 9.78
CA GLY A 476 -25.50 11.47 10.61
C GLY A 476 -26.04 10.28 11.41
N HIS A 477 -25.36 9.13 11.35
CA HIS A 477 -25.56 8.01 12.25
C HIS A 477 -24.73 8.23 13.52
N ALA A 478 -25.34 8.04 14.69
CA ALA A 478 -24.75 8.41 15.98
C ALA A 478 -23.44 7.68 16.34
N SER A 479 -23.06 6.60 15.63
CA SER A 479 -21.93 5.72 15.99
C SER A 479 -20.96 5.35 14.85
N THR A 480 -21.28 5.63 13.59
CA THR A 480 -20.52 5.15 12.43
C THR A 480 -19.91 6.30 11.63
N ILE A 481 -18.68 6.11 11.15
CA ILE A 481 -18.01 7.02 10.23
C ILE A 481 -17.53 6.28 8.98
N LYS A 482 -17.33 7.00 7.88
CA LYS A 482 -16.65 6.50 6.69
C LYS A 482 -15.54 7.45 6.24
N ALA A 483 -14.63 6.97 5.42
CA ALA A 483 -13.59 7.81 4.82
C ALA A 483 -13.25 7.38 3.39
N THR A 484 -12.84 8.34 2.56
CA THR A 484 -12.30 8.08 1.23
C THR A 484 -10.84 8.50 1.21
N MET A 485 -9.93 7.57 0.94
CA MET A 485 -8.49 7.83 0.93
C MET A 485 -8.07 8.58 -0.34
N GLU A 486 -7.17 9.55 -0.16
CA GLU A 486 -6.51 10.31 -1.22
C GLU A 486 -5.03 9.95 -1.30
N ARG A 487 -4.60 9.44 -2.46
CA ARG A 487 -3.20 9.10 -2.70
C ARG A 487 -2.33 10.35 -2.84
N GLN A 488 -1.25 10.42 -2.07
CA GLN A 488 -0.31 11.55 -2.00
C GLN A 488 1.02 11.30 -2.75
N VAL A 489 1.04 10.28 -3.62
CA VAL A 489 2.19 9.89 -4.46
C VAL A 489 1.76 9.76 -5.93
N GLY A 490 2.73 9.82 -6.85
CA GLY A 490 2.52 9.55 -8.27
C GLY A 490 2.93 8.12 -8.65
N ILE A 491 2.41 7.58 -9.75
CA ILE A 491 2.68 6.22 -10.22
C ILE A 491 3.39 6.26 -11.58
N ALA A 492 4.69 5.96 -11.60
CA ALA A 492 5.44 5.77 -12.83
C ALA A 492 5.22 4.34 -13.35
N VAL A 493 4.85 4.22 -14.62
CA VAL A 493 4.66 2.94 -15.30
C VAL A 493 5.62 2.86 -16.48
N ILE A 494 6.43 1.80 -16.50
CA ILE A 494 7.47 1.62 -17.50
C ILE A 494 7.18 0.34 -18.27
N LYS A 495 7.12 0.47 -19.59
CA LYS A 495 7.05 -0.63 -20.56
C LYS A 495 8.39 -0.78 -21.23
N LEU A 496 8.85 -2.02 -21.42
CA LEU A 496 10.07 -2.27 -22.20
C LEU A 496 9.69 -2.42 -23.67
N ALA A 497 10.32 -1.65 -24.56
CA ALA A 497 10.10 -1.79 -25.99
C ALA A 497 10.60 -3.16 -26.46
N THR A 498 9.87 -3.74 -27.39
CA THR A 498 10.32 -4.88 -28.18
C THR A 498 10.65 -4.41 -29.58
N LYS A 499 11.69 -4.99 -30.18
CA LYS A 499 12.08 -4.73 -31.56
C LYS A 499 12.35 -6.07 -32.25
N THR A 500 11.78 -6.26 -33.42
CA THR A 500 12.02 -7.46 -34.23
C THR A 500 13.14 -7.18 -35.22
N ILE A 501 14.15 -8.04 -35.21
CA ILE A 501 15.29 -8.01 -36.14
C ILE A 501 15.32 -9.30 -36.97
N PRO A 502 15.84 -9.27 -38.21
CA PRO A 502 16.12 -10.47 -39.01
C PRO A 502 17.02 -11.48 -38.30
N GLU A 503 16.82 -12.77 -38.54
CA GLU A 503 17.74 -13.82 -38.05
C GLU A 503 18.91 -14.04 -39.01
N THR A 504 18.64 -14.01 -40.32
CA THR A 504 19.66 -14.14 -41.37
C THR A 504 19.56 -12.99 -42.36
N ILE A 505 20.71 -12.47 -42.76
CA ILE A 505 20.84 -11.46 -43.83
C ILE A 505 21.72 -12.04 -44.94
N THR A 506 21.27 -11.93 -46.18
CA THR A 506 22.02 -12.39 -47.35
C THR A 506 22.46 -11.21 -48.20
N TYR A 507 23.74 -11.19 -48.54
CA TYR A 507 24.38 -10.22 -49.43
C TYR A 507 24.84 -10.92 -50.70
N LEU A 508 24.76 -10.22 -51.82
CA LEU A 508 25.39 -10.60 -53.07
C LEU A 508 26.32 -9.45 -53.48
N ASN A 509 27.62 -9.74 -53.63
CA ASN A 509 28.63 -8.76 -54.03
C ASN A 509 28.61 -7.51 -53.14
N ASN A 510 28.47 -7.71 -51.81
CA ASN A 510 28.29 -6.71 -50.76
C ASN A 510 27.00 -5.89 -50.80
N VAL A 511 26.03 -6.23 -51.65
CA VAL A 511 24.71 -5.59 -51.69
C VAL A 511 23.70 -6.49 -51.01
N GLN A 512 23.01 -5.99 -49.98
CA GLN A 512 21.96 -6.73 -49.29
C GLN A 512 20.84 -7.13 -50.27
N GLN A 513 20.45 -8.40 -50.24
CA GLN A 513 19.42 -8.96 -51.12
C GLN A 513 18.15 -9.30 -50.35
N SER A 514 18.29 -9.98 -49.22
CA SER A 514 17.14 -10.51 -48.50
C SER A 514 17.43 -10.71 -47.01
N THR A 515 16.35 -10.83 -46.25
CA THR A 515 16.33 -11.17 -44.83
C THR A 515 15.38 -12.36 -44.63
N SER A 516 15.73 -13.29 -43.75
CA SER A 516 14.85 -14.42 -43.40
C SER A 516 14.93 -14.74 -41.91
N GLY A 517 13.82 -15.27 -41.37
CA GLY A 517 13.65 -15.48 -39.93
C GLY A 517 13.52 -14.16 -39.16
N THR A 518 12.98 -14.23 -37.95
CA THR A 518 12.78 -13.05 -37.10
C THR A 518 13.14 -13.39 -35.66
N TYR A 519 13.83 -12.47 -35.01
CA TYR A 519 14.17 -12.54 -33.61
C TYR A 519 13.69 -11.26 -32.90
N THR A 520 13.01 -11.41 -31.76
CA THR A 520 12.55 -10.25 -30.98
C THR A 520 13.51 -9.98 -29.84
N ILE A 521 14.09 -8.78 -29.83
CA ILE A 521 14.83 -8.24 -28.70
C ILE A 521 13.90 -7.39 -27.84
N THR A 522 14.16 -7.37 -26.53
CA THR A 522 13.44 -6.54 -25.56
C THR A 522 14.46 -5.62 -24.90
N ALA A 523 14.11 -4.36 -24.66
CA ALA A 523 14.94 -3.45 -23.89
C ALA A 523 15.29 -4.05 -22.52
N SER A 524 16.47 -3.74 -21.98
CA SER A 524 16.95 -4.31 -20.72
C SER A 524 15.97 -4.08 -19.57
N ASN A 525 15.81 -5.09 -18.72
CA ASN A 525 15.03 -5.03 -17.49
C ASN A 525 15.89 -4.78 -16.24
N ASN A 526 17.19 -4.51 -16.41
CA ASN A 526 18.10 -4.23 -15.31
C ASN A 526 18.19 -2.72 -15.07
N PHE A 527 17.37 -2.24 -14.12
CA PHE A 527 17.26 -0.84 -13.76
C PHE A 527 18.45 -0.35 -12.94
N LEU A 528 18.88 0.88 -13.20
CA LEU A 528 19.88 1.60 -12.42
C LEU A 528 19.18 2.44 -11.32
N ASN A 529 19.58 2.23 -10.06
CA ASN A 529 19.10 2.93 -8.86
C ASN A 529 17.61 2.72 -8.50
N ASN A 530 16.68 3.29 -9.28
CA ASN A 530 15.24 3.20 -9.02
C ASN A 530 14.71 1.88 -9.59
N ILE A 531 14.51 0.88 -8.73
CA ILE A 531 14.15 -0.48 -9.12
C ILE A 531 12.63 -0.68 -8.92
N PRO A 532 11.83 -0.78 -9.99
CA PRO A 532 10.38 -0.88 -9.91
C PRO A 532 9.85 -2.29 -9.64
N LYS A 533 8.58 -2.37 -9.21
CA LYS A 533 7.83 -3.60 -9.07
C LYS A 533 7.34 -4.09 -10.43
N VAL A 534 7.72 -5.29 -10.84
CA VAL A 534 7.19 -5.93 -12.06
C VAL A 534 5.82 -6.58 -11.80
N ASN A 535 4.85 -6.33 -12.68
CA ASN A 535 3.59 -7.08 -12.76
C ASN A 535 3.04 -7.07 -14.20
N GLY A 536 2.62 -8.23 -14.72
CA GLY A 536 2.04 -8.33 -16.07
C GLY A 536 2.92 -7.79 -17.21
N GLY A 537 4.25 -7.84 -17.08
CA GLY A 537 5.19 -7.33 -18.08
C GLY A 537 5.42 -5.81 -18.07
N LYS A 538 4.77 -5.09 -17.15
CA LYS A 538 5.02 -3.67 -16.87
C LYS A 538 5.73 -3.50 -15.52
N TYR A 539 6.35 -2.35 -15.35
CA TYR A 539 7.12 -2.00 -14.17
C TYR A 539 6.52 -0.76 -13.51
N TYR A 540 6.14 -0.87 -12.25
CA TYR A 540 5.43 0.15 -11.48
C TYR A 540 6.33 0.71 -10.37
N PHE A 541 6.26 2.02 -10.13
CA PHE A 541 7.04 2.68 -9.10
C PHE A 541 6.26 3.87 -8.51
N PHE A 542 6.18 3.94 -7.19
CA PHE A 542 5.65 5.13 -6.51
C PHE A 542 6.70 6.22 -6.45
N THR A 543 6.32 7.42 -6.85
CA THR A 543 7.17 8.61 -6.95
C THR A 543 6.74 9.67 -5.96
N LYS A 544 7.70 10.44 -5.43
CA LYS A 544 7.41 11.60 -4.62
C LYS A 544 6.79 12.71 -5.47
N VAL A 545 5.75 13.36 -4.97
CA VAL A 545 5.07 14.46 -5.65
C VAL A 545 6.01 15.67 -5.77
N GLY A 546 5.96 16.36 -6.90
CA GLY A 546 6.70 17.61 -7.13
C GLY A 546 8.21 17.44 -7.38
N GLY A 547 8.71 16.20 -7.43
CA GLY A 547 10.09 15.87 -7.79
C GLY A 547 10.21 15.12 -9.12
N THR A 548 11.40 15.16 -9.73
CA THR A 548 11.72 14.33 -10.91
C THR A 548 12.32 13.01 -10.48
N THR A 549 11.66 11.90 -10.81
CA THR A 549 12.21 10.55 -10.68
C THR A 549 12.70 10.06 -12.03
N THR A 550 13.97 9.68 -12.10
CA THR A 550 14.61 9.23 -13.35
C THR A 550 14.89 7.72 -13.30
N PHE A 551 14.66 7.04 -14.43
CA PHE A 551 14.94 5.63 -14.64
C PHE A 551 15.88 5.45 -15.83
N ASN A 552 16.84 4.54 -15.71
CA ASN A 552 17.69 4.13 -16.81
C ASN A 552 18.06 2.65 -16.63
N SER A 553 18.56 2.01 -17.68
CA SER A 553 19.19 0.69 -17.55
C SER A 553 20.68 0.78 -17.25
N ILE A 554 21.26 -0.30 -16.76
CA ILE A 554 22.72 -0.45 -16.65
C ILE A 554 23.35 -0.43 -18.05
N THR A 555 24.26 0.52 -18.31
CA THR A 555 24.83 0.77 -19.67
C THR A 555 25.91 -0.23 -20.09
N THR A 556 26.44 -1.02 -19.16
CA THR A 556 27.43 -2.07 -19.46
C THR A 556 26.79 -3.36 -19.96
N GLU A 557 25.47 -3.44 -19.96
CA GLU A 557 24.72 -4.63 -20.35
C GLU A 557 24.13 -4.53 -21.74
N LYS A 558 23.66 -5.67 -22.26
CA LYS A 558 23.03 -5.75 -23.58
C LYS A 558 21.68 -5.06 -23.59
N HIS A 559 21.29 -4.53 -24.75
CA HIS A 559 19.97 -3.93 -25.00
C HIS A 559 19.64 -2.80 -24.01
N TYR A 560 20.67 -2.10 -23.52
CA TYR A 560 20.53 -0.94 -22.65
C TYR A 560 19.74 0.17 -23.36
N TRP A 561 19.16 1.03 -22.54
CA TRP A 561 18.21 2.03 -22.97
C TRP A 561 18.89 3.19 -23.70
N THR A 562 18.22 3.73 -24.72
CA THR A 562 18.73 4.87 -25.50
C THR A 562 18.78 6.15 -24.67
N ASN A 563 17.75 6.40 -23.87
CA ASN A 563 17.63 7.59 -23.05
C ASN A 563 17.02 7.21 -21.69
N ALA A 564 17.37 7.99 -20.67
CA ALA A 564 16.69 7.89 -19.39
C ALA A 564 15.21 8.32 -19.51
N LEU A 565 14.34 7.70 -18.72
CA LEU A 565 12.94 8.07 -18.59
C LEU A 565 12.75 8.93 -17.35
N GLU A 566 12.22 10.14 -17.52
CA GLU A 566 11.97 11.06 -16.42
C GLU A 566 10.46 11.17 -16.12
N PHE A 567 10.09 11.14 -14.85
CA PHE A 567 8.71 11.28 -14.38
C PHE A 567 8.62 12.43 -13.38
N ASN A 568 7.73 13.38 -13.65
CA ASN A 568 7.32 14.43 -12.73
C ASN A 568 5.81 14.33 -12.59
N LEU A 569 5.34 13.77 -11.47
CA LEU A 569 3.95 13.37 -11.28
C LEU A 569 3.33 14.08 -10.07
N GLY A 570 2.07 14.49 -10.25
CA GLY A 570 1.23 15.00 -9.17
C GLY A 570 0.64 13.89 -8.29
N LYS A 571 -0.13 14.31 -7.28
CA LYS A 571 -0.90 13.42 -6.40
C LYS A 571 -1.84 12.54 -7.22
N ASN A 572 -1.84 11.23 -6.96
CA ASN A 572 -2.63 10.22 -7.66
C ASN A 572 -2.46 10.22 -9.20
N ALA A 573 -1.44 10.90 -9.75
CA ALA A 573 -1.20 10.92 -11.18
C ALA A 573 -0.45 9.66 -11.60
N ALA A 574 -0.77 9.12 -12.77
CA ALA A 574 -0.02 8.02 -13.36
C ALA A 574 0.37 8.34 -14.79
N LEU A 575 1.57 7.89 -15.19
CA LEU A 575 2.04 8.04 -16.56
C LEU A 575 2.76 6.77 -16.99
N GLU A 576 2.43 6.29 -18.18
CA GLU A 576 3.15 5.20 -18.83
C GLU A 576 4.17 5.76 -19.83
N LYS A 577 5.42 5.30 -19.74
CA LYS A 577 6.46 5.54 -20.76
C LYS A 577 7.09 4.22 -21.20
N THR A 578 7.58 4.19 -22.43
CA THR A 578 8.25 3.01 -22.99
C THR A 578 9.75 3.24 -23.11
N ALA A 579 10.55 2.38 -22.48
CA ALA A 579 12.00 2.34 -22.59
C ALA A 579 12.44 1.74 -23.93
N GLN A 580 13.20 2.51 -24.71
CA GLN A 580 13.71 2.10 -26.02
C GLN A 580 15.14 1.55 -25.92
N THR A 581 15.49 0.56 -26.74
CA THR A 581 16.86 0.01 -26.84
C THR A 581 17.64 0.65 -28.00
N THR A 582 18.94 0.86 -27.81
CA THR A 582 19.85 1.38 -28.87
C THR A 582 20.18 0.35 -29.94
N VAL A 583 19.88 -0.94 -29.69
CA VAL A 583 20.34 -2.02 -30.55
C VAL A 583 19.52 -2.07 -31.83
N GLU A 584 20.17 -1.77 -32.95
CA GLU A 584 19.62 -1.99 -34.30
C GLU A 584 19.88 -3.40 -34.81
N TRP A 585 21.01 -4.00 -34.41
CA TRP A 585 21.47 -5.32 -34.82
C TRP A 585 22.24 -5.99 -33.67
N ASP A 586 22.00 -7.28 -33.42
CA ASP A 586 22.75 -8.07 -32.42
C ASP A 586 23.60 -9.14 -33.12
N TRP A 587 24.65 -8.66 -33.79
CA TRP A 587 25.65 -9.50 -34.46
C TRP A 587 26.21 -10.56 -33.53
N THR A 588 26.47 -10.17 -32.29
CA THR A 588 27.16 -11.00 -31.31
C THR A 588 26.47 -12.28 -30.89
N PHE A 589 25.18 -12.51 -31.20
CA PHE A 589 24.47 -13.68 -30.69
C PHE A 589 23.38 -14.28 -31.58
N LYS A 590 22.82 -13.54 -32.55
CA LYS A 590 21.56 -13.97 -33.19
C LYS A 590 21.46 -13.73 -34.69
N THR A 591 22.20 -12.78 -35.26
CA THR A 591 22.13 -12.49 -36.68
C THR A 591 23.27 -13.18 -37.46
N LYS A 592 22.92 -14.11 -38.35
CA LYS A 592 23.85 -14.69 -39.33
C LYS A 592 23.94 -13.81 -40.58
N ALA A 593 25.14 -13.51 -41.06
CA ALA A 593 25.32 -12.87 -42.37
C ALA A 593 25.95 -13.83 -43.37
N THR A 594 25.35 -13.94 -44.55
CA THR A 594 25.91 -14.71 -45.67
C THR A 594 26.25 -13.77 -46.82
N TYR A 595 27.52 -13.69 -47.16
CA TYR A 595 28.04 -12.90 -48.27
C TYR A 595 28.39 -13.83 -49.43
N ASN A 596 27.66 -13.69 -50.53
CA ASN A 596 27.90 -14.39 -51.78
C ASN A 596 28.66 -13.50 -52.75
N TYR A 597 29.58 -14.06 -53.51
CA TYR A 597 30.39 -13.34 -54.48
C TYR A 597 30.41 -14.07 -55.82
N ASP A 598 29.89 -13.39 -56.83
CA ASP A 598 29.95 -13.80 -58.23
C ASP A 598 31.13 -13.11 -58.93
N TYR A 599 31.58 -13.70 -60.03
CA TYR A 599 32.58 -13.07 -60.89
C TYR A 599 32.06 -11.74 -61.47
N GLN A 600 32.78 -10.65 -61.21
CA GLN A 600 32.56 -9.33 -61.84
C GLN A 600 33.88 -8.66 -62.28
N ASN A 601 34.93 -9.43 -62.55
CA ASN A 601 36.23 -8.90 -62.98
C ASN A 601 36.85 -7.86 -62.02
N LYS A 602 36.61 -8.03 -60.72
CA LYS A 602 37.12 -7.17 -59.65
C LYS A 602 37.30 -7.96 -58.36
N VAL A 603 37.98 -7.36 -57.39
CA VAL A 603 38.11 -7.87 -56.02
C VAL A 603 37.08 -7.21 -55.11
N TYR A 604 36.46 -7.99 -54.24
CA TYR A 604 35.58 -7.49 -53.19
C TYR A 604 36.31 -7.43 -51.86
N SER A 605 35.90 -6.52 -50.99
CA SER A 605 36.37 -6.44 -49.61
C SER A 605 35.22 -6.64 -48.64
N LEU A 606 35.46 -7.38 -47.56
CA LEU A 606 34.53 -7.58 -46.44
C LEU A 606 35.23 -7.18 -45.14
N THR A 607 34.58 -6.32 -44.36
CA THR A 607 35.01 -5.94 -43.02
C THR A 607 34.18 -6.69 -41.98
N ALA A 608 34.82 -7.36 -41.02
CA ALA A 608 34.12 -8.03 -39.93
C ALA A 608 33.48 -7.00 -38.98
N PRO A 609 32.15 -7.02 -38.78
CA PRO A 609 31.45 -6.02 -37.94
C PRO A 609 31.79 -6.17 -36.44
N SER A 610 32.26 -7.34 -36.05
CA SER A 610 32.59 -7.76 -34.68
C SER A 610 33.53 -8.97 -34.73
N ALA A 611 34.08 -9.37 -33.60
CA ALA A 611 34.90 -10.59 -33.52
C ALA A 611 34.00 -11.82 -33.77
N VAL A 612 34.24 -12.57 -34.86
CA VAL A 612 33.27 -13.53 -35.42
C VAL A 612 33.94 -14.74 -36.08
N ASN A 613 33.25 -15.90 -36.07
CA ASN A 613 33.64 -17.06 -36.86
C ASN A 613 33.17 -16.87 -38.30
N ALA A 614 34.10 -16.89 -39.25
CA ALA A 614 33.78 -16.89 -40.67
C ALA A 614 33.95 -18.30 -41.26
N TYR A 615 32.86 -18.89 -41.74
CA TYR A 615 32.90 -20.08 -42.58
C TYR A 615 33.05 -19.65 -44.05
N LEU A 616 34.19 -20.00 -44.63
CA LEU A 616 34.62 -19.61 -45.96
C LEU A 616 34.41 -20.78 -46.91
N GLU A 617 33.81 -20.51 -48.07
CA GLU A 617 33.57 -21.48 -49.15
C GLU A 617 33.99 -20.82 -50.46
N VAL A 618 34.86 -21.46 -51.25
CA VAL A 618 35.34 -20.95 -52.54
C VAL A 618 35.30 -22.04 -53.61
N TRP A 619 34.91 -21.67 -54.82
CA TRP A 619 34.84 -22.55 -55.99
C TRP A 619 35.68 -21.96 -57.12
N GLY A 620 36.63 -22.75 -57.65
CA GLY A 620 37.44 -22.35 -58.79
C GLY A 620 36.61 -22.35 -60.07
N ALA A 621 37.04 -21.62 -61.10
CA ALA A 621 36.32 -21.59 -62.37
C ALA A 621 36.64 -22.82 -63.23
N GLN A 622 35.72 -23.22 -64.12
CA GLN A 622 36.02 -24.25 -65.12
C GLN A 622 36.91 -23.70 -66.25
N GLY A 623 37.67 -24.59 -66.89
CA GLY A 623 38.30 -24.32 -68.18
C GLY A 623 37.27 -24.14 -69.30
N SER A 624 37.73 -23.70 -70.47
CA SER A 624 36.88 -23.60 -71.65
C SER A 624 36.66 -24.94 -72.32
N GLU A 625 35.46 -25.11 -72.87
CA GLU A 625 35.07 -26.25 -73.70
C GLU A 625 34.95 -25.72 -75.15
N PRO A 626 35.57 -26.35 -76.16
CA PRO A 626 35.47 -25.88 -77.53
C PRO A 626 34.07 -26.18 -78.09
N ALA A 627 33.44 -25.19 -78.73
CA ALA A 627 32.08 -25.30 -79.25
C ALA A 627 31.90 -26.33 -80.39
N THR A 628 33.01 -26.81 -80.98
CA THR A 628 33.00 -27.60 -82.22
C THR A 628 33.20 -29.10 -82.01
N TYR A 629 33.66 -29.54 -80.84
CA TYR A 629 33.96 -30.95 -80.55
C TYR A 629 33.11 -31.45 -79.36
N ASN A 630 31.97 -32.09 -79.65
CA ASN A 630 30.94 -32.54 -78.69
C ASN A 630 31.40 -33.53 -77.59
N ALA A 631 32.69 -33.86 -77.48
CA ALA A 631 33.22 -34.82 -76.50
C ALA A 631 34.50 -34.34 -75.76
N ALA A 632 34.97 -33.10 -75.98
CA ALA A 632 36.02 -32.48 -75.19
C ALA A 632 35.46 -31.91 -73.88
N LEU A 633 35.90 -32.41 -72.72
CA LEU A 633 35.42 -31.95 -71.41
C LEU A 633 36.46 -31.07 -70.72
N ALA A 634 36.10 -29.82 -70.41
CA ALA A 634 36.98 -28.95 -69.65
C ALA A 634 37.16 -29.45 -68.22
N GLY A 635 38.32 -29.14 -67.65
CA GLY A 635 38.52 -29.29 -66.22
C GLY A 635 37.50 -28.43 -65.48
N LYS A 636 36.72 -29.06 -64.60
CA LYS A 636 35.86 -28.32 -63.68
C LYS A 636 36.68 -27.75 -62.53
N GLY A 637 36.23 -26.64 -61.96
CA GLY A 637 36.91 -26.01 -60.84
C GLY A 637 36.69 -26.78 -59.54
N GLY A 638 37.67 -26.67 -58.64
CA GLY A 638 37.61 -27.30 -57.33
C GLY A 638 36.74 -26.54 -56.35
N TYR A 639 36.59 -27.12 -55.16
CA TYR A 639 35.89 -26.51 -54.03
C TYR A 639 36.78 -26.55 -52.80
N SER A 640 36.90 -25.44 -52.08
CA SER A 640 37.63 -25.39 -50.82
C SER A 640 36.81 -24.66 -49.78
N TYR A 641 36.83 -25.15 -48.55
CA TYR A 641 36.12 -24.52 -47.44
C TYR A 641 36.89 -24.66 -46.14
N GLY A 642 36.54 -23.85 -45.15
CA GLY A 642 37.10 -23.91 -43.80
C GLY A 642 36.67 -22.72 -42.94
N ASN A 643 37.08 -22.72 -41.68
CA ASN A 643 36.74 -21.68 -40.73
C ASN A 643 37.91 -20.70 -40.54
N LYS A 644 37.61 -19.42 -40.32
CA LYS A 644 38.59 -18.41 -39.90
C LYS A 644 38.01 -17.56 -38.79
N GLN A 645 38.77 -17.41 -37.72
CA GLN A 645 38.47 -16.42 -36.69
C GLN A 645 38.85 -15.03 -37.18
N LEU A 646 37.90 -14.10 -37.11
CA LEU A 646 38.12 -12.70 -37.45
C LEU A 646 37.99 -11.85 -36.19
N SER A 647 38.96 -10.97 -35.95
CA SER A 647 38.77 -9.88 -34.99
C SER A 647 37.80 -8.85 -35.55
N LYS A 648 37.23 -8.00 -34.68
CA LYS A 648 36.49 -6.82 -35.13
C LYS A 648 37.35 -6.00 -36.10
N ASP A 649 36.72 -5.48 -37.15
CA ASP A 649 37.31 -4.67 -38.22
C ASP A 649 38.36 -5.40 -39.09
N ALA A 650 38.53 -6.72 -38.94
CA ALA A 650 39.38 -7.51 -39.82
C ALA A 650 38.85 -7.52 -41.27
N MET A 651 39.76 -7.47 -42.23
CA MET A 651 39.45 -7.40 -43.65
C MET A 651 39.66 -8.75 -44.35
N LEU A 652 38.74 -9.11 -45.25
CA LEU A 652 38.89 -10.19 -46.21
C LEU A 652 38.71 -9.65 -47.64
N TYR A 653 39.59 -10.05 -48.55
CA TYR A 653 39.57 -9.68 -49.95
C TYR A 653 39.24 -10.91 -50.80
N VAL A 654 38.15 -10.85 -51.54
CA VAL A 654 37.60 -11.98 -52.31
C VAL A 654 37.81 -11.73 -53.80
N CYS A 655 38.53 -12.62 -54.45
CA CYS A 655 38.77 -12.55 -55.89
C CYS A 655 38.29 -13.84 -56.55
N VAL A 656 37.23 -13.70 -57.35
CA VAL A 656 36.52 -14.81 -57.99
C VAL A 656 37.07 -15.04 -59.40
N GLY A 657 37.40 -16.29 -59.72
CA GLY A 657 37.98 -16.66 -61.01
C GLY A 657 36.98 -16.60 -62.16
N ARG A 658 37.46 -16.24 -63.35
CA ARG A 658 36.66 -16.33 -64.58
C ARG A 658 36.77 -17.72 -65.20
N LYS A 659 35.66 -18.20 -65.78
CA LYS A 659 35.66 -19.32 -66.72
C LYS A 659 36.67 -19.06 -67.84
N GLY A 660 37.35 -20.12 -68.31
CA GLY A 660 38.11 -20.04 -69.56
C GLY A 660 37.25 -19.50 -70.71
N TYR A 661 37.84 -18.68 -71.58
CA TYR A 661 37.15 -18.18 -72.78
C TYR A 661 36.84 -19.33 -73.73
N ASP A 662 35.57 -19.52 -74.06
CA ASP A 662 35.16 -20.49 -75.08
C ASP A 662 35.70 -20.02 -76.44
N TYR A 663 36.29 -20.95 -77.19
CA TYR A 663 37.01 -20.64 -78.41
C TYR A 663 36.08 -20.35 -79.59
N GLY A 664 36.36 -19.28 -80.34
CA GLY A 664 35.89 -19.08 -81.71
C GLY A 664 37.07 -19.24 -82.66
N TYR A 665 36.97 -20.16 -83.62
CA TYR A 665 37.93 -20.35 -84.72
C TYR A 665 38.04 -19.06 -85.53
N ASP A 666 38.93 -18.18 -85.14
CA ASP A 666 39.35 -17.11 -86.03
C ASP A 666 40.87 -16.97 -86.01
N ASN A 667 41.43 -16.91 -87.21
CA ASN A 667 42.85 -16.86 -87.53
C ASN A 667 43.54 -15.56 -87.06
N GLN A 668 42.94 -14.83 -86.11
CA GLN A 668 43.35 -13.50 -85.65
C GLN A 668 44.57 -13.50 -84.70
N TYR A 669 45.13 -14.68 -84.39
CA TYR A 669 46.16 -14.85 -83.36
C TYR A 669 47.56 -15.22 -83.88
N VAL A 670 47.79 -15.08 -85.19
CA VAL A 670 49.12 -15.19 -85.81
C VAL A 670 49.86 -13.86 -85.63
N ASN A 671 51.16 -13.86 -85.32
CA ASN A 671 52.01 -12.66 -85.13
C ASN A 671 51.63 -11.69 -83.99
N LYS A 672 50.94 -12.12 -82.92
CA LYS A 672 50.71 -11.29 -81.72
C LYS A 672 51.86 -11.46 -80.71
N ASN A 673 52.19 -10.40 -79.98
CA ASN A 673 53.27 -10.42 -78.98
C ASN A 673 52.81 -11.06 -77.64
N LEU A 674 53.77 -11.39 -76.77
CA LEU A 674 53.53 -11.99 -75.46
C LEU A 674 52.61 -11.13 -74.55
N ALA A 675 52.69 -9.79 -74.67
CA ALA A 675 51.87 -8.87 -73.89
C ALA A 675 50.37 -9.00 -74.23
N TYR A 676 50.04 -9.17 -75.52
CA TYR A 676 48.66 -9.42 -75.96
C TYR A 676 48.10 -10.70 -75.35
N PHE A 677 48.85 -11.80 -75.40
CA PHE A 677 48.39 -13.08 -74.83
C PHE A 677 48.28 -13.06 -73.31
N ASN A 678 49.18 -12.37 -72.62
CA ASN A 678 49.06 -12.15 -71.18
C ASN A 678 47.81 -11.35 -70.81
N SER A 679 47.38 -10.40 -71.65
CA SER A 679 46.11 -9.66 -71.45
C SER A 679 44.85 -10.52 -71.65
N MET A 680 44.97 -11.68 -72.31
CA MET A 680 43.86 -12.61 -72.56
C MET A 680 43.71 -13.68 -71.46
N ARG A 681 44.56 -13.67 -70.42
CA ARG A 681 44.42 -14.62 -69.31
C ARG A 681 43.04 -14.46 -68.66
N PRO A 682 42.28 -15.56 -68.45
CA PRO A 682 41.08 -15.52 -67.66
C PRO A 682 41.38 -14.96 -66.28
N TYR A 683 40.50 -14.06 -65.82
CA TYR A 683 40.70 -13.31 -64.59
C TYR A 683 40.97 -14.25 -63.41
N ASN A 684 41.92 -13.83 -62.57
CA ASN A 684 42.52 -14.61 -61.50
C ASN A 684 43.28 -15.87 -61.95
N GLY A 685 43.96 -15.77 -63.08
CA GLY A 685 45.16 -16.57 -63.36
C GLY A 685 44.97 -17.80 -64.25
N GLY A 686 43.93 -17.87 -65.07
CA GLY A 686 43.83 -18.92 -66.08
C GLY A 686 44.97 -18.83 -67.12
N GLY A 687 45.45 -19.98 -67.60
CA GLY A 687 46.39 -20.08 -68.71
C GLY A 687 45.70 -19.83 -70.05
N TYR A 688 46.38 -19.14 -70.97
CA TYR A 688 45.87 -18.97 -72.34
C TYR A 688 46.28 -20.11 -73.26
N GLY A 689 45.45 -20.35 -74.28
CA GLY A 689 45.63 -21.38 -75.29
C GLY A 689 44.54 -21.26 -76.35
N HIS A 690 44.34 -22.32 -77.14
CA HIS A 690 43.13 -22.45 -77.95
C HIS A 690 41.92 -22.63 -77.02
N SER A 691 42.04 -23.57 -76.09
CA SER A 691 41.18 -23.68 -74.92
C SER A 691 41.87 -23.08 -73.70
N PHE A 692 41.23 -22.11 -73.06
CA PHE A 692 41.75 -21.41 -71.91
C PHE A 692 41.48 -22.17 -70.61
N GLY A 693 42.43 -22.14 -69.67
CA GLY A 693 42.20 -22.64 -68.31
C GLY A 693 41.36 -21.66 -67.49
N GLY A 694 40.58 -22.18 -66.53
CA GLY A 694 39.80 -21.37 -65.60
C GLY A 694 40.67 -20.66 -64.57
N GLY A 695 40.24 -19.48 -64.12
CA GLY A 695 40.88 -18.76 -63.01
C GLY A 695 40.63 -19.43 -61.66
N ALA A 696 41.55 -19.22 -60.71
CA ALA A 696 41.34 -19.62 -59.32
C ALA A 696 40.28 -18.74 -58.66
N THR A 697 39.69 -19.18 -57.55
CA THR A 697 38.96 -18.29 -56.64
C THR A 697 39.63 -18.32 -55.28
N HIS A 698 39.92 -17.15 -54.72
CA HIS A 698 40.62 -17.07 -53.44
C HIS A 698 40.11 -15.95 -52.54
N ILE A 699 40.44 -16.07 -51.26
CA ILE A 699 40.27 -15.04 -50.25
C ILE A 699 41.64 -14.73 -49.65
N ALA A 700 41.94 -13.47 -49.41
CA ALA A 700 43.16 -12.99 -48.74
C ALA A 700 42.82 -12.05 -47.57
N SER A 701 43.73 -11.90 -46.59
CA SER A 701 43.56 -11.02 -45.43
C SER A 701 44.07 -9.58 -45.66
N ALA A 702 44.75 -9.33 -46.77
CA ALA A 702 45.22 -8.01 -47.18
C ALA A 702 45.11 -7.89 -48.70
N LEU A 703 45.01 -6.67 -49.23
CA LEU A 703 45.01 -6.43 -50.67
C LEU A 703 46.44 -6.21 -51.15
N ARG A 704 46.87 -7.00 -52.14
CA ARG A 704 48.17 -6.84 -52.82
C ARG A 704 47.97 -6.60 -54.31
N GLY A 705 48.64 -5.59 -54.86
CA GLY A 705 48.54 -5.24 -56.27
C GLY A 705 47.10 -5.01 -56.72
N THR A 706 46.69 -5.75 -57.75
CA THR A 706 45.31 -5.78 -58.27
C THR A 706 44.39 -6.72 -57.48
N GLY A 707 44.97 -7.52 -56.58
CA GLY A 707 44.28 -8.47 -55.71
C GLY A 707 43.99 -9.82 -56.37
N VAL A 708 44.53 -10.08 -57.57
CA VAL A 708 44.57 -11.44 -58.14
C VAL A 708 45.61 -12.29 -57.40
N LEU A 709 45.44 -13.61 -57.42
CA LEU A 709 46.22 -14.55 -56.62
C LEU A 709 47.72 -14.46 -56.91
N ALA A 710 48.10 -14.19 -58.16
CA ALA A 710 49.50 -14.02 -58.56
C ALA A 710 50.23 -12.89 -57.82
N ASP A 711 49.51 -11.83 -57.42
CA ASP A 711 50.09 -10.68 -56.71
C ASP A 711 50.60 -11.06 -55.31
N TYR A 712 50.17 -12.21 -54.78
CA TYR A 712 50.55 -12.73 -53.46
C TYR A 712 51.78 -13.65 -53.50
N LYS A 713 52.51 -13.76 -54.63
CA LYS A 713 53.69 -14.64 -54.75
C LYS A 713 54.73 -14.42 -53.65
N ASN A 714 54.88 -13.17 -53.19
CA ASN A 714 55.78 -12.78 -52.10
C ASN A 714 55.04 -12.58 -50.75
N TYR A 715 53.72 -12.77 -50.71
CA TYR A 715 52.84 -12.52 -49.58
C TYR A 715 51.95 -13.73 -49.26
N LYS A 716 52.48 -14.93 -49.48
CA LYS A 716 51.72 -16.20 -49.40
C LYS A 716 50.99 -16.40 -48.06
N GLY A 717 51.55 -15.88 -46.96
CA GLY A 717 50.92 -15.96 -45.63
C GLY A 717 49.63 -15.15 -45.47
N GLU A 718 49.33 -14.24 -46.41
CA GLU A 718 48.11 -13.44 -46.42
C GLU A 718 46.97 -14.11 -47.20
N VAL A 719 47.27 -15.14 -47.99
CA VAL A 719 46.25 -15.92 -48.68
C VAL A 719 45.56 -16.83 -47.66
N VAL A 720 44.24 -16.75 -47.60
CA VAL A 720 43.44 -17.47 -46.61
C VAL A 720 43.02 -18.83 -47.14
N ILE A 721 42.44 -18.86 -48.35
CA ILE A 721 41.92 -20.07 -48.97
C ILE A 721 41.88 -19.90 -50.50
N VAL A 722 42.13 -20.97 -51.24
CA VAL A 722 42.10 -21.01 -52.71
C VAL A 722 41.37 -22.26 -53.18
N ALA A 723 40.46 -22.11 -54.14
CA ALA A 723 40.01 -23.21 -54.99
C ALA A 723 40.61 -23.04 -56.39
N GLY A 724 41.30 -24.08 -56.86
CA GLY A 724 41.93 -24.09 -58.16
C GLY A 724 40.92 -24.15 -59.31
N GLY A 725 41.21 -23.43 -60.38
CA GLY A 725 40.50 -23.51 -61.65
C GLY A 725 40.91 -24.74 -62.46
N GLY A 726 40.01 -25.22 -63.30
CA GLY A 726 40.29 -26.36 -64.17
C GLY A 726 41.06 -26.00 -65.44
N GLY A 727 41.79 -26.95 -66.00
CA GLY A 727 42.49 -26.80 -67.27
C GLY A 727 41.54 -26.75 -68.47
N GLY A 728 41.95 -26.07 -69.53
CA GLY A 728 41.27 -26.14 -70.83
C GLY A 728 41.40 -27.52 -71.45
N CYS A 729 40.44 -27.89 -72.30
CA CYS A 729 40.51 -29.10 -73.10
C CYS A 729 40.22 -28.76 -74.55
N GLU A 730 40.98 -29.32 -75.48
CA GLU A 730 40.74 -29.15 -76.91
C GLU A 730 40.55 -30.50 -77.61
N VAL A 731 41.03 -31.61 -77.01
CA VAL A 731 40.94 -32.96 -77.58
C VAL A 731 39.49 -33.46 -77.52
N SER A 732 38.96 -33.97 -78.63
CA SER A 732 37.61 -34.56 -78.71
C SER A 732 37.35 -35.77 -77.79
N SER A 733 38.36 -36.42 -77.23
CA SER A 733 38.24 -37.50 -76.23
C SER A 733 38.99 -37.20 -74.93
N GLY A 734 39.47 -35.96 -74.78
CA GLY A 734 40.30 -35.55 -73.65
C GLY A 734 39.52 -34.86 -72.55
N HIS A 735 40.20 -34.74 -71.42
CA HIS A 735 39.70 -34.03 -70.25
C HIS A 735 40.75 -33.02 -69.80
N GLY A 736 40.34 -31.77 -69.65
CA GLY A 736 41.13 -30.78 -68.95
C GLY A 736 41.31 -31.22 -67.50
N GLY A 737 42.49 -30.94 -66.93
CA GLY A 737 42.77 -31.30 -65.55
C GLY A 737 41.82 -30.62 -64.57
N ALA A 738 41.23 -31.38 -63.65
CA ALA A 738 40.34 -30.85 -62.63
C ALA A 738 41.09 -29.87 -61.70
N GLY A 739 40.48 -28.72 -61.39
CA GLY A 739 41.04 -27.77 -60.43
C GLY A 739 40.77 -28.17 -58.98
N GLY A 740 41.54 -27.65 -58.02
CA GLY A 740 41.37 -27.93 -56.59
C GLY A 740 42.17 -29.13 -56.09
N GLY A 741 41.82 -29.62 -54.90
CA GLY A 741 42.61 -30.64 -54.20
C GLY A 741 43.97 -30.12 -53.71
N THR A 742 44.74 -30.98 -53.04
CA THR A 742 46.15 -30.70 -52.74
C THR A 742 47.01 -30.70 -54.01
N SER A 743 46.56 -31.41 -55.04
CA SER A 743 47.05 -31.36 -56.41
C SER A 743 45.88 -31.25 -57.35
N GLY A 744 45.99 -30.37 -58.35
CA GLY A 744 45.10 -30.39 -59.50
C GLY A 744 45.29 -31.66 -60.31
N GLY A 745 44.30 -31.99 -61.14
CA GLY A 745 44.35 -33.11 -62.06
C GLY A 745 45.25 -32.81 -63.27
N ASP A 746 45.85 -33.85 -63.83
CA ASP A 746 46.53 -33.77 -65.12
C ASP A 746 45.51 -33.60 -66.25
N GLY A 747 45.90 -32.88 -67.31
CA GLY A 747 45.21 -32.98 -68.59
C GLY A 747 45.36 -34.40 -69.14
N SER A 748 44.34 -34.88 -69.84
CA SER A 748 44.33 -36.20 -70.46
C SER A 748 43.71 -36.17 -71.85
N GLY A 749 43.96 -37.24 -72.61
CA GLY A 749 43.54 -37.38 -73.99
C GLY A 749 44.73 -37.33 -74.93
N THR A 750 44.58 -37.98 -76.07
CA THR A 750 45.60 -37.99 -77.13
C THR A 750 44.95 -37.44 -78.39
N SER A 751 45.59 -36.43 -78.99
CA SER A 751 45.17 -35.93 -80.30
C SER A 751 45.30 -37.03 -81.37
N GLY A 752 44.51 -36.97 -82.45
CA GLY A 752 44.61 -37.92 -83.58
C GLY A 752 45.91 -37.82 -84.40
N PHE A 753 46.84 -36.93 -84.03
CA PHE A 753 48.11 -36.72 -84.73
C PHE A 753 49.16 -37.80 -84.38
N THR A 754 49.90 -38.26 -85.39
CA THR A 754 50.85 -39.38 -85.31
C THR A 754 52.03 -39.10 -84.37
N GLY A 755 52.08 -39.78 -83.22
CA GLY A 755 53.18 -39.69 -82.25
C GLY A 755 52.91 -38.77 -81.06
N ALA A 756 51.70 -38.20 -80.99
CA ALA A 756 51.24 -37.45 -79.83
C ALA A 756 50.94 -38.42 -78.66
N THR A 757 51.27 -38.03 -77.43
CA THR A 757 51.15 -38.88 -76.24
C THR A 757 50.59 -38.10 -75.04
N ASN A 758 50.21 -38.80 -73.96
CA ASN A 758 49.78 -38.15 -72.72
C ASN A 758 50.86 -37.26 -72.06
N SER A 759 52.14 -37.39 -72.44
CA SER A 759 53.21 -36.51 -71.94
C SER A 759 53.10 -35.07 -72.47
N ASN A 760 52.37 -34.89 -73.57
CA ASN A 760 52.10 -33.61 -74.21
C ASN A 760 51.00 -32.80 -73.51
N ASN A 761 50.24 -33.42 -72.60
CA ASN A 761 49.27 -32.74 -71.75
C ASN A 761 49.94 -32.03 -70.58
N GLY A 762 49.34 -30.90 -70.17
CA GLY A 762 49.77 -30.17 -69.00
C GLY A 762 49.52 -30.96 -67.72
N LYS A 763 50.44 -30.89 -66.77
CA LYS A 763 50.31 -31.56 -65.47
C LYS A 763 49.59 -30.69 -64.45
N GLY A 764 48.94 -31.32 -63.46
CA GLY A 764 48.29 -30.62 -62.37
C GLY A 764 49.30 -29.85 -61.50
N GLY A 765 48.92 -28.66 -61.02
CA GLY A 765 49.70 -27.94 -60.01
C GLY A 765 49.58 -28.61 -58.65
N THR A 766 50.61 -28.51 -57.80
CA THR A 766 50.61 -29.09 -56.44
C THR A 766 50.57 -27.98 -55.38
N GLN A 767 50.63 -28.34 -54.09
CA GLN A 767 50.78 -27.35 -53.02
C GLN A 767 52.12 -26.61 -53.01
N THR A 768 53.13 -27.11 -53.74
CA THR A 768 54.52 -26.64 -53.63
C THR A 768 55.11 -26.17 -54.95
N ALA A 769 54.55 -26.58 -56.10
CA ALA A 769 55.04 -26.20 -57.41
C ALA A 769 53.90 -26.12 -58.44
N GLY A 770 54.12 -25.32 -59.48
CA GLY A 770 53.25 -25.31 -60.65
C GLY A 770 53.33 -26.61 -61.42
N GLY A 771 52.24 -26.94 -62.11
CA GLY A 771 52.16 -28.13 -62.93
C GLY A 771 53.17 -28.06 -64.06
N ALA A 772 53.88 -29.16 -64.30
CA ALA A 772 54.82 -29.25 -65.40
C ALA A 772 54.13 -29.00 -66.74
N ALA A 773 54.84 -28.32 -67.64
CA ALA A 773 54.43 -28.16 -69.02
C ALA A 773 54.25 -29.51 -69.73
N GLY A 774 53.33 -29.57 -70.68
CA GLY A 774 53.31 -30.65 -71.66
C GLY A 774 54.60 -30.64 -72.50
N THR A 775 55.18 -31.83 -72.73
CA THR A 775 56.43 -32.00 -73.48
C THR A 775 56.28 -31.54 -74.95
N ALA A 776 57.40 -31.13 -75.55
CA ALA A 776 57.47 -30.77 -76.97
C ALA A 776 57.07 -31.95 -77.88
N TYR A 777 56.53 -31.64 -79.07
CA TYR A 777 56.13 -32.63 -80.08
C TYR A 777 56.59 -32.18 -81.47
N SER A 778 57.27 -33.06 -82.23
CA SER A 778 57.58 -32.94 -83.67
C SER A 778 57.87 -31.52 -84.21
N GLY A 779 58.88 -30.83 -83.66
CA GLY A 779 59.28 -29.49 -84.11
C GLY A 779 58.53 -28.32 -83.46
N TYR A 780 57.63 -28.59 -82.53
CA TYR A 780 56.88 -27.59 -81.77
C TYR A 780 57.33 -27.53 -80.31
N ALA A 781 57.34 -26.32 -79.73
CA ALA A 781 57.79 -26.11 -78.36
C ALA A 781 56.86 -26.77 -77.32
N ALA A 782 57.44 -27.07 -76.16
CA ALA A 782 56.67 -27.47 -74.97
C ALA A 782 55.71 -26.34 -74.55
N GLY A 783 54.69 -26.71 -73.78
CA GLY A 783 53.89 -25.71 -73.07
C GLY A 783 54.71 -24.98 -72.00
N PHE A 784 54.05 -24.15 -71.20
CA PHE A 784 54.66 -23.51 -70.05
C PHE A 784 54.16 -24.15 -68.76
N ALA A 785 55.07 -24.27 -67.79
CA ALA A 785 54.69 -24.71 -66.46
C ALA A 785 53.74 -23.68 -65.83
N GLY A 786 52.88 -24.15 -64.93
CA GLY A 786 52.15 -23.25 -64.05
C GLY A 786 53.10 -22.52 -63.09
N GLU A 787 52.61 -21.45 -62.51
CA GLU A 787 53.27 -20.71 -61.44
C GLU A 787 52.29 -20.47 -60.28
N PHE A 788 52.78 -19.85 -59.21
CA PHE A 788 51.93 -19.40 -58.12
C PHE A 788 50.82 -18.47 -58.66
N GLY A 789 49.57 -18.82 -58.42
CA GLY A 789 48.41 -18.05 -58.88
C GLY A 789 48.14 -18.07 -60.38
N LEU A 790 49.00 -18.67 -61.21
CA LEU A 790 48.93 -18.59 -62.68
C LEU A 790 49.02 -19.97 -63.33
N GLY A 791 48.05 -20.30 -64.17
CA GLY A 791 48.11 -21.42 -65.10
C GLY A 791 49.16 -21.19 -66.18
N GLY A 792 49.80 -22.27 -66.59
CA GLY A 792 50.70 -22.34 -67.73
C GLY A 792 49.93 -22.19 -69.04
N HIS A 793 50.60 -21.69 -70.08
CA HIS A 793 50.00 -21.47 -71.39
C HIS A 793 50.62 -22.38 -72.45
N SER A 794 49.98 -22.51 -73.62
CA SER A 794 50.33 -23.52 -74.64
C SER A 794 51.15 -23.03 -75.84
N ILE A 795 51.58 -21.76 -75.90
CA ILE A 795 52.00 -21.13 -77.17
C ILE A 795 53.48 -21.35 -77.53
N ALA A 796 53.72 -21.90 -78.73
CA ALA A 796 54.88 -21.60 -79.58
C ALA A 796 54.49 -20.49 -80.59
N LEU A 797 55.34 -19.50 -80.83
CA LEU A 797 55.04 -18.42 -81.80
C LEU A 797 54.87 -19.01 -83.23
N ASN A 798 53.85 -18.57 -83.97
CA ASN A 798 53.59 -18.86 -85.41
C ASN A 798 53.10 -20.28 -85.79
N VAL A 799 52.31 -20.94 -84.93
CA VAL A 799 51.75 -22.27 -85.20
C VAL A 799 50.24 -22.21 -85.42
N TYR A 800 49.74 -22.97 -86.40
CA TYR A 800 48.34 -23.00 -86.82
C TYR A 800 47.43 -23.68 -85.77
N GLU A 801 47.90 -24.77 -85.14
CA GLU A 801 47.20 -25.49 -84.08
C GLU A 801 47.83 -25.18 -82.72
N LYS A 802 47.05 -24.66 -81.77
CA LYS A 802 47.50 -24.38 -80.40
C LYS A 802 47.09 -25.52 -79.47
N GLY A 803 47.51 -25.46 -78.20
CA GLY A 803 47.05 -26.38 -77.16
C GLY A 803 46.20 -25.68 -76.12
N SER A 804 45.93 -26.37 -75.01
CA SER A 804 45.15 -25.81 -73.91
C SER A 804 46.01 -25.17 -72.81
N GLY A 805 45.49 -24.09 -72.23
CA GLY A 805 46.02 -23.47 -71.03
C GLY A 805 45.67 -24.24 -69.76
N GLY A 806 46.58 -24.24 -68.78
CA GLY A 806 46.34 -24.78 -67.45
C GLY A 806 45.45 -23.87 -66.59
N GLY A 807 44.77 -24.44 -65.60
CA GLY A 807 43.96 -23.67 -64.65
C GLY A 807 44.81 -22.91 -63.63
N GLY A 808 44.32 -21.76 -63.18
CA GLY A 808 44.93 -21.02 -62.06
C GLY A 808 44.74 -21.77 -60.74
N GLY A 809 45.62 -21.56 -59.75
CA GLY A 809 45.50 -22.21 -58.44
C GLY A 809 46.54 -21.68 -57.48
N TRP A 810 46.60 -22.26 -56.27
CA TRP A 810 47.70 -21.96 -55.33
C TRP A 810 49.05 -22.11 -56.04
N TYR A 811 49.18 -23.19 -56.78
CA TYR A 811 49.97 -23.19 -58.00
C TYR A 811 49.12 -23.65 -59.17
N GLY A 812 49.23 -22.95 -60.30
CA GLY A 812 48.48 -23.29 -61.50
C GLY A 812 48.95 -24.59 -62.14
N GLY A 813 48.07 -25.18 -62.95
CA GLY A 813 48.41 -26.32 -63.80
C GLY A 813 49.26 -25.91 -64.99
N GLY A 814 49.98 -26.86 -65.57
CA GLY A 814 50.78 -26.65 -66.78
C GLY A 814 49.90 -26.47 -68.01
N GLY A 815 50.39 -25.67 -68.97
CA GLY A 815 49.84 -25.64 -70.32
C GLY A 815 50.29 -26.88 -71.10
N SER A 816 49.44 -27.36 -72.00
CA SER A 816 49.82 -28.43 -72.91
C SER A 816 50.74 -27.91 -74.02
N CYS A 817 51.37 -28.80 -74.79
CA CYS A 817 51.94 -28.40 -76.06
C CYS A 817 50.84 -28.18 -77.12
N CYS A 818 51.23 -27.82 -78.35
CA CYS A 818 50.35 -27.66 -79.52
C CYS A 818 49.60 -28.95 -79.92
N TYR A 819 48.69 -28.84 -80.91
CA TYR A 819 47.85 -29.91 -81.48
C TYR A 819 46.73 -30.42 -80.57
N ALA A 820 45.90 -29.51 -80.08
CA ALA A 820 44.65 -29.88 -79.44
C ALA A 820 44.78 -30.79 -78.23
N MET A 821 45.77 -30.52 -77.36
CA MET A 821 46.00 -31.23 -76.09
C MET A 821 45.30 -30.54 -74.89
N SER A 822 45.31 -31.19 -73.72
CA SER A 822 44.61 -30.76 -72.51
C SER A 822 45.55 -30.13 -71.47
N GLY A 823 45.13 -29.02 -70.86
CA GLY A 823 45.86 -28.33 -69.79
C GLY A 823 45.63 -28.98 -68.43
N GLY A 824 46.58 -28.82 -67.51
CA GLY A 824 46.44 -29.30 -66.13
C GLY A 824 45.58 -28.36 -65.28
N GLY A 825 44.97 -28.88 -64.22
CA GLY A 825 44.22 -28.08 -63.24
C GLY A 825 45.15 -27.43 -62.20
N GLY A 826 44.74 -26.28 -61.66
CA GLY A 826 45.46 -25.66 -60.54
C GLY A 826 45.11 -26.29 -59.20
N SER A 827 46.03 -26.26 -58.23
CA SER A 827 45.76 -26.76 -56.87
C SER A 827 44.91 -25.79 -56.05
N GLY A 828 44.21 -26.30 -55.03
CA GLY A 828 43.60 -25.48 -53.99
C GLY A 828 44.61 -25.07 -52.91
N TYR A 829 44.18 -24.39 -51.85
CA TYR A 829 44.99 -24.12 -50.65
C TYR A 829 44.06 -23.82 -49.49
N ILE A 830 44.36 -24.37 -48.32
CA ILE A 830 43.54 -24.25 -47.09
C ILE A 830 44.39 -23.89 -45.86
N GLY A 831 45.64 -23.48 -46.04
CA GLY A 831 46.56 -23.24 -44.91
C GLY A 831 46.20 -22.03 -44.05
N GLY A 832 45.35 -21.12 -44.53
CA GLY A 832 44.90 -19.95 -43.79
C GLY A 832 43.57 -20.11 -43.03
N VAL A 833 43.02 -21.33 -43.00
CA VAL A 833 41.75 -21.69 -42.33
C VAL A 833 41.92 -22.91 -41.41
N SER A 834 41.05 -23.05 -40.41
CA SER A 834 40.94 -24.24 -39.55
C SER A 834 39.82 -25.16 -40.00
N GLY A 835 39.99 -26.48 -39.79
CA GLY A 835 39.03 -27.49 -40.26
C GLY A 835 38.83 -27.47 -41.77
N GLY A 836 39.83 -26.98 -42.51
CA GLY A 836 39.72 -26.79 -43.95
C GLY A 836 39.74 -28.09 -44.73
N ASN A 837 39.07 -28.09 -45.89
CA ASN A 837 39.12 -29.19 -46.84
C ASN A 837 39.16 -28.63 -48.27
N THR A 838 39.84 -29.32 -49.17
CA THR A 838 39.91 -28.99 -50.59
C THR A 838 39.57 -30.21 -51.43
N ILE A 839 38.58 -30.05 -52.29
CA ILE A 839 38.01 -31.09 -53.13
C ILE A 839 38.35 -30.75 -54.58
N THR A 840 38.86 -31.74 -55.30
CA THR A 840 39.18 -31.64 -56.72
C THR A 840 37.90 -31.61 -57.57
N GLY A 841 37.94 -30.89 -58.68
CA GLY A 841 36.80 -30.66 -59.57
C GLY A 841 36.29 -31.91 -60.31
N ASN A 842 36.88 -33.08 -60.14
CA ASN A 842 36.35 -34.35 -60.62
C ASN A 842 35.74 -35.22 -59.51
N ALA A 843 35.59 -34.67 -58.30
CA ALA A 843 34.90 -35.31 -57.18
C ALA A 843 33.55 -34.63 -56.89
N SER A 844 32.72 -35.33 -56.12
CA SER A 844 31.44 -34.82 -55.65
C SER A 844 31.65 -33.65 -54.69
N GLN A 845 31.10 -32.48 -55.02
CA GLN A 845 31.23 -31.28 -54.20
C GLN A 845 29.92 -30.49 -54.13
N LYS A 846 29.70 -29.87 -52.98
CA LYS A 846 28.58 -28.95 -52.75
C LYS A 846 28.72 -27.75 -53.68
N GLN A 847 27.63 -27.33 -54.31
CA GLN A 847 27.55 -26.18 -55.19
C GLN A 847 27.00 -24.95 -54.45
N PRO A 848 27.20 -23.73 -54.99
CA PRO A 848 26.65 -22.51 -54.40
C PRO A 848 25.15 -22.57 -54.08
N ASN A 849 24.34 -23.16 -54.95
CA ASN A 849 22.90 -23.32 -54.75
C ASN A 849 22.52 -24.41 -53.72
N GLY A 850 23.50 -25.06 -53.09
CA GLY A 850 23.30 -26.11 -52.08
C GLY A 850 23.15 -27.52 -52.64
N THR A 851 23.05 -27.71 -53.96
CA THR A 851 23.04 -29.05 -54.56
C THR A 851 24.44 -29.67 -54.50
N THR A 852 24.54 -30.97 -54.76
CA THR A 852 25.83 -31.68 -54.85
C THR A 852 26.00 -32.20 -56.27
N THR A 853 27.10 -31.82 -56.93
CA THR A 853 27.43 -32.25 -58.29
C THR A 853 28.93 -32.51 -58.41
N THR A 854 29.36 -33.24 -59.45
CA THR A 854 30.77 -33.44 -59.75
C THR A 854 31.38 -32.16 -60.32
N GLY A 855 32.31 -31.54 -59.59
CA GLY A 855 33.00 -30.33 -60.03
C GLY A 855 32.17 -29.05 -60.07
N HIS A 856 32.83 -27.89 -60.18
CA HIS A 856 32.17 -26.60 -60.35
C HIS A 856 32.23 -26.17 -61.81
N SER A 857 31.06 -25.85 -62.36
CA SER A 857 30.90 -25.40 -63.74
C SER A 857 30.66 -23.88 -63.78
N GLY A 858 31.13 -23.23 -64.83
CA GLY A 858 31.04 -21.78 -65.01
C GLY A 858 32.20 -20.98 -64.43
N ASN A 859 31.94 -19.71 -64.15
CA ASN A 859 32.85 -18.86 -63.37
C ASN A 859 33.00 -19.43 -61.96
N GLY A 860 34.04 -19.01 -61.25
CA GLY A 860 34.15 -19.32 -59.83
C GLY A 860 33.05 -18.66 -59.01
N TYR A 861 33.04 -19.00 -57.72
CA TYR A 861 32.13 -18.42 -56.74
C TYR A 861 32.81 -18.37 -55.38
N ALA A 862 32.38 -17.45 -54.51
CA ALA A 862 32.77 -17.49 -53.11
C ALA A 862 31.58 -17.19 -52.20
N ARG A 863 31.57 -17.80 -51.02
CA ARG A 863 30.63 -17.52 -49.94
C ARG A 863 31.36 -17.37 -48.62
N ILE A 864 31.00 -16.33 -47.88
CA ILE A 864 31.47 -16.10 -46.52
C ILE A 864 30.26 -16.06 -45.62
N THR A 865 30.18 -16.99 -44.69
CA THR A 865 29.12 -17.02 -43.68
C THR A 865 29.70 -16.58 -42.34
N LEU A 866 29.24 -15.46 -41.82
CA LEU A 866 29.60 -14.96 -40.49
C LEU A 866 28.58 -15.47 -39.46
N THR A 867 29.08 -16.18 -38.45
CA THR A 867 28.31 -16.69 -37.32
C THR A 867 29.06 -16.39 -36.03
N HIS A 868 28.36 -15.86 -35.03
CA HIS A 868 28.91 -15.61 -33.71
C HIS A 868 28.76 -16.81 -32.79
#